data_AF-A0A5C5WIE4-F1
#
_entry.id   AF-A0A5C5WIE4-F1
#
_cell.length_a   1.000
_cell.length_b   1.000
_cell.length_c   1.000
_cell.angle_alpha   90.00
_cell.angle_beta   90.00
_cell.angle_gamma   90.00
#
_symmetry.space_group_name_H-M   'P 1'
#
loop_
_entity.id
_entity.type
_entity.pdbx_description
1 polymer ?
#
loop_
_entity_poly.entity_id
_entity_poly.type
_entity_poly.pdbx_seq_one_letter_code
_entity_poly.pdbx_strand_id
1 'polypeptide(L)'
;MFSRSPSSVFLSVVMNTFLVLSIGGADMVQAEDRPEPQYEIAILNGRIVDGTGAPWYRADLGIRDGKIVKVGNISLESAEEVIDANGLIVAPGFIDMMGQTATPMLRDPDSAINLLTQGITTINAGEGGSAAPVSEAAAASIGWQNMMEYFQMLDMKGLPVNVVQTIGHTQVRSMVMGEVDRRPTAEELSAMQELVREAMEAGAIGVSTALIYPPAVYATTEEIGALTAIAGEYGGRYYTHMRNEGDRLLEAIDEALEIGRIGQTPVHIFHLKAAGQQNWGKMQMALARIRAARAEGQEVTADIYPYINNGLGIDALIHPKHFGEGRAKFLNRLKEDEELRKTVREEIETTSGWENWYRHAGSNWDRVIVGQTNEPRYRELTGKSVAEIAKAVDEDVWDTFFNLCIAGSFALPETMSDANKILAMQQPFVSFCTDVGPAGGNRGASHPRSFGSFPRMLSRYVRGLGAISLERAVAQASATAGNSVMIYDRGQIAEGLAADIIVFDEDEIADKATFTDPHALSVGMKYVVVNGELVLSDGKYTGKRPGTVLRGPGYRETFSSHAISSGETNTAFQAIDDVLTSFIQEHKIPGASLAISDHGKIVYARGFGYADVGQRDPVRPESLFRIASISKPITAVAILQLVEQGKLSPDDKVFEFLDYEPHLADGAEFDDRQNDITIRHLLQHRGGWDRDQSFDAMFKSVEFAEELGVDPPATPETVIRVMLGEPLDFAPGKRYAYSNYGYCLLGRIIE
;
A
#
# COMPACT_ATOMS: atom_id res chain seq x y z
N MET A 1 10.61 -53.77 -43.16
CA MET A 1 10.74 -52.56 -44.00
C MET A 1 9.46 -51.75 -43.83
N PHE A 2 9.36 -50.97 -42.75
CA PHE A 2 8.22 -50.07 -42.50
C PHE A 2 8.77 -48.82 -41.81
N SER A 3 8.58 -47.68 -42.49
CA SER A 3 9.07 -46.37 -42.13
C SER A 3 8.16 -45.71 -41.09
N ARG A 4 8.80 -45.06 -40.12
CA ARG A 4 8.20 -44.29 -39.03
C ARG A 4 7.63 -42.96 -39.56
N SER A 5 6.49 -42.57 -38.99
CA SER A 5 5.96 -41.19 -38.96
C SER A 5 5.98 -40.72 -37.49
N PRO A 6 6.23 -39.43 -37.20
CA PRO A 6 6.49 -38.96 -35.84
C PRO A 6 5.20 -38.67 -35.05
N SER A 7 5.24 -39.04 -33.78
CA SER A 7 4.22 -38.80 -32.77
C SER A 7 4.27 -37.35 -32.27
N SER A 8 3.10 -36.73 -32.20
CA SER A 8 2.84 -35.44 -31.56
C SER A 8 3.11 -35.49 -30.05
N VAL A 9 3.90 -34.53 -29.54
CA VAL A 9 4.06 -34.26 -28.11
C VAL A 9 2.96 -33.28 -27.69
N PHE A 10 2.11 -33.69 -26.74
CA PHE A 10 1.15 -32.80 -26.08
C PHE A 10 1.87 -32.08 -24.94
N LEU A 11 2.05 -30.76 -25.08
CA LEU A 11 2.51 -29.87 -24.02
C LEU A 11 1.27 -29.22 -23.39
N SER A 12 0.96 -29.54 -22.13
CA SER A 12 -0.10 -28.86 -21.37
C SER A 12 0.55 -27.88 -20.40
N VAL A 13 0.75 -26.64 -20.85
CA VAL A 13 1.10 -25.49 -20.02
C VAL A 13 -0.20 -24.77 -19.71
N VAL A 14 -0.58 -24.69 -18.44
CA VAL A 14 -1.68 -23.82 -18.00
C VAL A 14 -1.06 -22.65 -17.24
N MET A 15 -0.67 -21.64 -18.01
CA MET A 15 -0.56 -20.26 -17.55
C MET A 15 -1.09 -19.41 -18.71
N ASN A 16 -2.09 -18.59 -18.43
CA ASN A 16 -2.80 -17.80 -19.44
C ASN A 16 -1.93 -16.61 -19.87
N THR A 17 -0.87 -16.89 -20.63
CA THR A 17 -0.12 -15.93 -21.46
C THR A 17 0.32 -16.69 -22.70
N PHE A 18 -0.37 -16.48 -23.83
CA PHE A 18 0.01 -17.07 -25.11
C PHE A 18 1.25 -16.36 -25.65
N LEU A 19 2.45 -16.93 -25.45
CA LEU A 19 3.60 -16.67 -26.31
C LEU A 19 3.76 -17.87 -27.25
N VAL A 20 3.24 -17.76 -28.46
CA VAL A 20 3.45 -18.74 -29.52
C VAL A 20 4.78 -18.42 -30.20
N LEU A 21 5.85 -19.13 -29.83
CA LEU A 21 7.07 -19.20 -30.62
C LEU A 21 6.83 -20.15 -31.81
N SER A 22 6.22 -19.63 -32.87
CA SER A 22 6.16 -20.33 -34.16
C SER A 22 7.45 -20.07 -34.94
N ILE A 23 8.34 -21.05 -35.01
CA ILE A 23 9.45 -21.07 -35.97
C ILE A 23 8.86 -21.49 -37.33
N GLY A 24 8.13 -20.57 -37.95
CA GLY A 24 7.67 -20.68 -39.33
C GLY A 24 8.66 -19.97 -40.25
N GLY A 25 9.23 -20.69 -41.22
CA GLY A 25 10.05 -20.10 -42.26
C GLY A 25 9.23 -19.06 -43.03
N ALA A 26 9.55 -17.78 -42.81
CA ALA A 26 9.00 -16.65 -43.55
C ALA A 26 10.13 -16.07 -44.41
N ASP A 27 9.79 -15.83 -45.67
CA ASP A 27 10.61 -15.10 -46.62
C ASP A 27 11.20 -13.83 -45.99
N MET A 28 12.51 -13.64 -46.17
CA MET A 28 13.22 -12.45 -45.72
C MET A 28 12.72 -11.23 -46.48
N VAL A 29 11.71 -10.58 -45.93
CA VAL A 29 11.52 -9.15 -46.14
C VAL A 29 12.57 -8.48 -45.27
N GLN A 30 13.55 -7.83 -45.90
CA GLN A 30 14.49 -6.95 -45.21
C GLN A 30 13.69 -5.90 -44.45
N ALA A 31 13.53 -6.08 -43.14
CA ALA A 31 13.25 -4.97 -42.26
C ALA A 31 14.41 -3.99 -42.44
N GLU A 32 14.11 -2.74 -42.79
CA GLU A 32 15.12 -1.68 -42.74
C GLU A 32 15.71 -1.68 -41.33
N ASP A 33 17.04 -1.88 -41.23
CA ASP A 33 17.85 -1.67 -40.03
C ASP A 33 17.69 -0.20 -39.60
N ARG A 34 16.59 0.12 -38.92
CA ARG A 34 16.52 1.33 -38.12
C ARG A 34 17.30 1.02 -36.85
N PRO A 35 18.38 1.75 -36.54
CA PRO A 35 19.07 1.56 -35.28
C PRO A 35 18.05 1.70 -34.15
N GLU A 36 18.08 0.78 -33.19
CA GLU A 36 17.23 0.91 -32.00
C GLU A 36 17.47 2.30 -31.40
N PRO A 37 16.38 3.03 -31.04
CA PRO A 37 16.50 4.33 -30.39
C PRO A 37 17.44 4.21 -29.19
N GLN A 38 18.18 5.27 -28.86
CA GLN A 38 19.17 5.29 -27.77
C GLN A 38 18.55 5.45 -26.37
N TYR A 39 17.28 5.85 -26.31
CA TYR A 39 16.56 6.10 -25.07
C TYR A 39 15.13 5.54 -25.18
N GLU A 40 14.59 5.05 -24.08
CA GLU A 40 13.17 4.67 -23.97
C GLU A 40 12.33 5.95 -23.83
N ILE A 41 12.76 6.87 -22.96
CA ILE A 41 12.15 8.18 -22.79
C ILE A 41 13.21 9.27 -22.94
N ALA A 42 12.90 10.34 -23.68
CA ALA A 42 13.64 11.59 -23.62
C ALA A 42 12.74 12.74 -23.14
N ILE A 43 13.22 13.52 -22.16
CA ILE A 43 12.55 14.72 -21.66
C ILE A 43 13.35 15.93 -22.14
N LEU A 44 12.75 16.77 -22.98
CA LEU A 44 13.46 17.82 -23.71
C LEU A 44 13.03 19.23 -23.28
N ASN A 45 13.90 20.22 -23.48
CA ASN A 45 13.60 21.66 -23.37
C ASN A 45 13.20 22.18 -21.97
N GLY A 46 13.27 21.34 -20.94
CA GLY A 46 12.88 21.67 -19.58
C GLY A 46 13.83 22.62 -18.85
N ARG A 47 13.32 23.25 -17.80
CA ARG A 47 14.13 23.88 -16.75
C ARG A 47 14.37 22.84 -15.65
N ILE A 48 15.60 22.34 -15.55
CA ILE A 48 15.98 21.31 -14.58
C ILE A 48 16.21 21.94 -13.21
N VAL A 49 15.51 21.43 -12.20
CA VAL A 49 15.75 21.64 -10.78
C VAL A 49 16.16 20.29 -10.20
N ASP A 50 17.46 20.03 -10.12
CA ASP A 50 18.03 18.69 -10.01
C ASP A 50 17.96 18.02 -8.63
N GLY A 51 17.34 18.66 -7.63
CA GLY A 51 17.25 18.15 -6.26
C GLY A 51 18.50 18.36 -5.38
N THR A 52 19.56 18.98 -5.91
CA THR A 52 20.77 19.29 -5.11
C THR A 52 20.63 20.58 -4.28
N GLY A 53 19.66 21.42 -4.65
CA GLY A 53 19.49 22.78 -4.11
C GLY A 53 20.32 23.85 -4.83
N ALA A 54 21.08 23.47 -5.87
CA ALA A 54 21.74 24.41 -6.76
C ALA A 54 20.72 25.17 -7.64
N PRO A 55 21.07 26.36 -8.16
CA PRO A 55 20.24 27.05 -9.15
C PRO A 55 19.94 26.17 -10.36
N TRP A 56 18.72 26.30 -10.88
CA TRP A 56 18.27 25.58 -12.06
C TRP A 56 19.14 25.81 -13.31
N TYR A 57 19.06 24.88 -14.26
CA TYR A 57 19.72 24.97 -15.57
C TYR A 57 18.86 24.36 -16.70
N ARG A 58 19.29 24.50 -17.95
CA ARG A 58 18.64 23.88 -19.12
C ARG A 58 19.45 22.68 -19.60
N ALA A 59 18.79 21.55 -19.71
CA ALA A 59 19.29 20.36 -20.38
C ALA A 59 18.10 19.42 -20.65
N ASP A 60 18.38 18.39 -21.44
CA ASP A 60 17.49 17.28 -21.71
C ASP A 60 17.91 16.04 -20.90
N LEU A 61 16.97 15.12 -20.68
CA LEU A 61 17.19 13.85 -20.00
C LEU A 61 16.95 12.68 -20.94
N GLY A 62 17.87 11.73 -20.97
CA GLY A 62 17.72 10.46 -21.68
C GLY A 62 17.61 9.33 -20.67
N ILE A 63 16.57 8.52 -20.79
CA ILE A 63 16.21 7.46 -19.85
C ILE A 63 16.26 6.12 -20.57
N ARG A 64 16.83 5.11 -19.90
CA ARG A 64 16.89 3.72 -20.36
C ARG A 64 17.08 2.79 -19.18
N ASP A 65 16.46 1.61 -19.22
CA ASP A 65 16.59 0.56 -18.20
C ASP A 65 16.27 1.10 -16.79
N GLY A 66 15.26 1.96 -16.71
CA GLY A 66 14.84 2.62 -15.47
C GLY A 66 15.81 3.65 -14.90
N LYS A 67 16.84 4.06 -15.64
CA LYS A 67 17.89 4.99 -15.19
C LYS A 67 18.04 6.20 -16.10
N ILE A 68 18.51 7.30 -15.52
CA ILE A 68 18.97 8.47 -16.26
C ILE A 68 20.33 8.11 -16.87
N VAL A 69 20.41 7.97 -18.18
CA VAL A 69 21.65 7.62 -18.90
C VAL A 69 22.30 8.82 -19.57
N LYS A 70 21.57 9.94 -19.68
CA LYS A 70 22.11 11.19 -20.23
C LYS A 70 21.49 12.42 -19.58
N VAL A 71 22.34 13.38 -19.21
CA VAL A 71 21.94 14.77 -18.93
C VAL A 71 22.71 15.68 -19.89
N GLY A 72 22.01 16.36 -20.79
CA GLY A 72 22.67 17.18 -21.81
C GLY A 72 21.77 17.45 -23.01
N ASN A 73 22.35 17.65 -24.19
CA ASN A 73 21.57 17.81 -25.42
C ASN A 73 21.23 16.43 -26.02
N ILE A 74 19.96 16.21 -26.35
CA ILE A 74 19.47 14.94 -26.92
C ILE A 74 18.71 15.21 -28.23
N SER A 75 18.98 14.38 -29.25
CA SER A 75 18.23 14.41 -30.50
C SER A 75 16.87 13.73 -30.34
N LEU A 76 15.82 14.34 -30.89
CA LEU A 76 14.45 13.80 -30.92
C LEU A 76 14.37 12.38 -31.50
N GLU A 77 15.18 12.09 -32.52
CA GLU A 77 15.19 10.80 -33.23
C GLU A 77 15.84 9.67 -32.41
N SER A 78 16.41 9.99 -31.25
CA SER A 78 17.13 9.04 -30.42
C SER A 78 16.28 8.41 -29.30
N ALA A 79 14.98 8.68 -29.23
CA ALA A 79 14.10 8.15 -28.18
C ALA A 79 12.81 7.50 -28.72
N GLU A 80 12.28 6.49 -28.01
CA GLU A 80 10.98 5.88 -28.32
C GLU A 80 9.82 6.80 -27.95
N GLU A 81 9.89 7.38 -26.76
CA GLU A 81 8.91 8.33 -26.23
C GLU A 81 9.58 9.68 -25.95
N VAL A 82 8.96 10.77 -26.38
CA VAL A 82 9.47 12.13 -26.19
C VAL A 82 8.47 12.95 -25.38
N ILE A 83 8.95 13.54 -24.28
CA ILE A 83 8.22 14.49 -23.44
C ILE A 83 8.79 15.89 -23.71
N ASP A 84 7.99 16.77 -24.31
CA ASP A 84 8.37 18.17 -24.48
C ASP A 84 8.07 18.96 -23.20
N ALA A 85 9.12 19.32 -22.47
CA ALA A 85 9.04 20.09 -21.23
C ALA A 85 9.30 21.59 -21.46
N ASN A 86 9.10 22.10 -22.67
CA ASN A 86 9.27 23.52 -22.94
C ASN A 86 8.34 24.39 -22.06
N GLY A 87 8.95 25.30 -21.28
CA GLY A 87 8.23 26.15 -20.33
C GLY A 87 7.89 25.46 -19.00
N LEU A 88 8.28 24.18 -18.83
CA LEU A 88 7.99 23.39 -17.63
C LEU A 88 9.26 23.20 -16.78
N ILE A 89 9.04 22.86 -15.51
CA ILE A 89 10.08 22.42 -14.58
C ILE A 89 10.24 20.91 -14.69
N VAL A 90 11.48 20.43 -14.73
CA VAL A 90 11.85 19.02 -14.63
C VAL A 90 12.60 18.82 -13.32
N ALA A 91 12.11 17.96 -12.45
CA ALA A 91 12.68 17.72 -11.12
C ALA A 91 12.68 16.23 -10.77
N PRO A 92 13.47 15.78 -9.78
CA PRO A 92 13.32 14.45 -9.22
C PRO A 92 11.92 14.30 -8.62
N GLY A 93 11.38 13.08 -8.69
CA GLY A 93 10.12 12.74 -8.04
C GLY A 93 10.14 12.99 -6.54
N PHE A 94 8.99 13.43 -6.02
CA PHE A 94 8.86 13.73 -4.61
C PHE A 94 8.70 12.45 -3.79
N ILE A 95 9.27 12.49 -2.59
CA ILE A 95 9.24 11.39 -1.63
C ILE A 95 8.37 11.84 -0.47
N ASP A 96 7.22 11.19 -0.32
CA ASP A 96 6.30 11.43 0.79
C ASP A 96 6.80 10.72 2.04
N MET A 97 7.27 11.50 3.03
CA MET A 97 7.82 10.96 4.27
C MET A 97 6.78 10.28 5.17
N MET A 98 5.48 10.41 4.87
CA MET A 98 4.42 9.73 5.61
C MET A 98 3.22 9.41 4.71
N GLY A 99 3.41 8.39 3.86
CA GLY A 99 2.37 7.84 3.00
C GLY A 99 1.55 6.71 3.65
N GLN A 100 1.65 6.51 4.98
CA GLN A 100 0.84 5.61 5.81
C GLN A 100 0.86 4.11 5.44
N THR A 101 0.44 3.71 4.24
CA THR A 101 0.40 2.32 3.77
C THR A 101 0.36 2.24 2.23
N ALA A 102 0.98 1.22 1.64
CA ALA A 102 0.86 0.91 0.20
C ALA A 102 -0.29 -0.04 -0.14
N THR A 103 -0.89 -0.70 0.87
CA THR A 103 -1.90 -1.76 0.68
C THR A 103 -3.09 -1.39 -0.22
N PRO A 104 -3.61 -0.16 -0.26
CA PRO A 104 -4.70 0.18 -1.17
C PRO A 104 -4.35 -0.01 -2.63
N MET A 105 -3.11 0.28 -3.02
CA MET A 105 -2.63 0.15 -4.40
C MET A 105 -2.54 -1.30 -4.87
N LEU A 106 -2.42 -2.27 -3.96
CA LEU A 106 -2.48 -3.70 -4.28
C LEU A 106 -3.86 -4.11 -4.78
N ARG A 107 -4.91 -3.53 -4.21
CA ARG A 107 -6.31 -3.83 -4.52
C ARG A 107 -6.79 -3.01 -5.70
N ASP A 108 -6.54 -1.71 -5.63
CA ASP A 108 -6.92 -0.73 -6.63
C ASP A 108 -5.76 0.26 -6.86
N PRO A 109 -4.96 0.07 -7.92
CA PRO A 109 -3.88 0.98 -8.28
C PRO A 109 -4.34 2.40 -8.58
N ASP A 110 -5.60 2.62 -8.99
CA ASP A 110 -6.13 3.97 -9.22
C ASP A 110 -6.19 4.77 -7.92
N SER A 111 -6.13 4.10 -6.76
CA SER A 111 -5.99 4.76 -5.46
C SER A 111 -4.74 5.63 -5.33
N ALA A 112 -3.73 5.46 -6.20
CA ALA A 112 -2.51 6.27 -6.22
C ALA A 112 -2.68 7.64 -6.89
N ILE A 113 -3.82 7.94 -7.53
CA ILE A 113 -3.98 9.20 -8.29
C ILE A 113 -3.78 10.45 -7.41
N ASN A 114 -4.12 10.39 -6.13
CA ASN A 114 -3.87 11.49 -5.18
C ASN A 114 -2.36 11.74 -5.00
N LEU A 115 -1.54 10.70 -5.06
CA LEU A 115 -0.09 10.79 -4.93
C LEU A 115 0.54 11.30 -6.23
N LEU A 116 0.17 10.71 -7.37
CA LEU A 116 0.74 11.02 -8.68
C LEU A 116 0.46 12.47 -9.09
N THR A 117 -0.76 12.97 -8.88
CA THR A 117 -1.12 14.37 -9.19
C THR A 117 -0.38 15.40 -8.32
N GLN A 118 0.28 14.96 -7.24
CA GLN A 118 1.15 15.77 -6.41
C GLN A 118 2.64 15.64 -6.77
N GLY A 119 3.00 14.77 -7.72
CA GLY A 119 4.39 14.49 -8.10
C GLY A 119 5.11 13.51 -7.18
N ILE A 120 4.37 12.74 -6.39
CA ILE A 120 4.95 11.73 -5.49
C ILE A 120 5.29 10.48 -6.30
N THR A 121 6.55 10.05 -6.25
CA THR A 121 7.06 8.83 -6.89
C THR A 121 7.47 7.77 -5.88
N THR A 122 7.62 8.14 -4.61
CA THR A 122 7.96 7.22 -3.50
C THR A 122 7.20 7.61 -2.24
N ILE A 123 6.68 6.62 -1.52
CA ILE A 123 6.09 6.83 -0.19
C ILE A 123 6.88 6.09 0.90
N ASN A 124 6.97 6.72 2.07
CA ASN A 124 7.34 6.06 3.32
C ASN A 124 6.09 5.60 4.05
N ALA A 125 5.88 4.29 4.10
CA ALA A 125 4.73 3.67 4.72
C ALA A 125 5.03 3.19 6.14
N GLY A 126 4.01 3.25 7.00
CA GLY A 126 4.09 2.98 8.43
C GLY A 126 4.01 4.25 9.29
N GLU A 127 3.56 4.06 10.53
CA GLU A 127 3.55 5.08 11.59
C GLU A 127 3.50 4.34 12.95
N GLY A 128 2.36 4.32 13.64
CA GLY A 128 2.12 3.38 14.74
C GLY A 128 1.84 1.96 14.23
N GLY A 129 1.07 1.85 13.15
CA GLY A 129 0.77 0.58 12.47
C GLY A 129 1.72 0.28 11.29
N SER A 130 1.66 -0.95 10.80
CA SER A 130 2.31 -1.39 9.55
C SER A 130 1.47 -2.48 8.88
N ALA A 131 1.65 -2.71 7.57
CA ALA A 131 0.85 -3.68 6.80
C ALA A 131 1.07 -5.15 7.23
N ALA A 132 2.18 -5.40 7.92
CA ALA A 132 2.54 -6.66 8.56
C ALA A 132 3.39 -6.34 9.83
N PRO A 133 3.46 -7.24 10.82
CA PRO A 133 2.79 -8.53 10.88
C PRO A 133 1.29 -8.44 11.21
N VAL A 134 0.51 -9.45 10.80
CA VAL A 134 -0.91 -9.61 11.14
C VAL A 134 -1.18 -10.99 11.78
N SER A 135 -2.35 -11.15 12.39
CA SER A 135 -2.77 -12.46 12.93
C SER A 135 -3.02 -13.48 11.82
N GLU A 136 -2.97 -14.77 12.15
CA GLU A 136 -3.25 -15.86 11.19
C GLU A 136 -4.66 -15.74 10.58
N ALA A 137 -5.67 -15.37 11.39
CA ALA A 137 -7.02 -15.13 10.91
C ALA A 137 -7.09 -13.95 9.90
N ALA A 138 -6.36 -12.86 10.16
CA ALA A 138 -6.26 -11.76 9.22
C ALA A 138 -5.49 -12.17 7.95
N ALA A 139 -4.42 -12.94 8.09
CA ALA A 139 -3.62 -13.45 6.98
C ALA A 139 -4.45 -14.33 6.02
N ALA A 140 -5.36 -15.15 6.55
CA ALA A 140 -6.29 -15.95 5.74
C ALA A 140 -7.21 -15.09 4.83
N SER A 141 -7.49 -13.85 5.25
CA SER A 141 -8.32 -12.90 4.51
C SER A 141 -7.51 -12.08 3.50
N ILE A 142 -6.33 -11.59 3.91
CA ILE A 142 -5.56 -10.62 3.11
C ILE A 142 -4.49 -11.26 2.23
N GLY A 143 -4.04 -12.47 2.57
CA GLY A 143 -3.07 -13.26 1.78
C GLY A 143 -1.60 -13.09 2.17
N TRP A 144 -1.30 -12.46 3.31
CA TRP A 144 0.05 -12.39 3.89
C TRP A 144 -0.06 -12.24 5.43
N GLN A 145 0.96 -12.72 6.13
CA GLN A 145 1.07 -12.67 7.58
C GLN A 145 2.25 -11.81 8.05
N ASN A 146 3.42 -11.95 7.41
CA ASN A 146 4.67 -11.28 7.81
C ASN A 146 5.16 -10.28 6.75
N MET A 147 6.23 -9.55 7.06
CA MET A 147 6.70 -8.47 6.19
C MET A 147 7.28 -9.01 4.88
N MET A 148 7.97 -10.16 4.92
CA MET A 148 8.53 -10.78 3.72
C MET A 148 7.44 -11.18 2.71
N GLU A 149 6.35 -11.79 3.18
CA GLU A 149 5.17 -12.12 2.35
C GLU A 149 4.48 -10.88 1.80
N TYR A 150 4.26 -9.86 2.64
CA TYR A 150 3.65 -8.60 2.19
C TYR A 150 4.45 -7.98 1.05
N PHE A 151 5.76 -7.92 1.23
CA PHE A 151 6.66 -7.37 0.25
C PHE A 151 6.75 -8.20 -1.04
N GLN A 152 6.74 -9.53 -0.94
CA GLN A 152 6.67 -10.41 -2.10
C GLN A 152 5.36 -10.18 -2.88
N MET A 153 4.25 -9.92 -2.18
CA MET A 153 2.98 -9.56 -2.81
C MET A 153 3.04 -8.20 -3.53
N LEU A 154 3.69 -7.19 -2.95
CA LEU A 154 3.92 -5.90 -3.62
C LEU A 154 4.75 -6.07 -4.89
N ASP A 155 5.84 -6.83 -4.81
CA ASP A 155 6.71 -7.09 -5.96
C ASP A 155 5.98 -7.81 -7.09
N MET A 156 5.20 -8.85 -6.79
CA MET A 156 4.41 -9.59 -7.79
C MET A 156 3.35 -8.72 -8.50
N LYS A 157 2.73 -7.80 -7.77
CA LYS A 157 1.60 -7.00 -8.28
C LYS A 157 2.03 -5.71 -8.97
N GLY A 158 3.22 -5.21 -8.63
CA GLY A 158 3.69 -3.89 -9.02
C GLY A 158 2.88 -2.77 -8.36
N LEU A 159 3.46 -1.57 -8.30
CA LEU A 159 2.82 -0.38 -7.73
C LEU A 159 2.95 0.81 -8.68
N PRO A 160 2.00 1.76 -8.66
CA PRO A 160 2.16 3.02 -9.40
C PRO A 160 3.36 3.85 -8.93
N VAL A 161 3.71 3.78 -7.64
CA VAL A 161 4.83 4.50 -7.00
C VAL A 161 5.70 3.53 -6.19
N ASN A 162 6.95 3.89 -5.93
CA ASN A 162 7.83 3.14 -5.06
C ASN A 162 7.37 3.22 -3.60
N VAL A 163 7.79 2.26 -2.78
CA VAL A 163 7.51 2.24 -1.35
C VAL A 163 8.74 1.83 -0.55
N VAL A 164 9.00 2.56 0.52
CA VAL A 164 9.79 2.09 1.67
C VAL A 164 8.82 1.88 2.84
N GLN A 165 9.14 0.98 3.76
CA GLN A 165 8.22 0.64 4.86
C GLN A 165 8.97 0.51 6.18
N THR A 166 8.44 1.11 7.23
CA THR A 166 8.85 0.89 8.62
C THR A 166 8.00 -0.22 9.26
N ILE A 167 8.52 -0.87 10.30
CA ILE A 167 7.69 -1.70 11.18
C ILE A 167 7.14 -0.85 12.33
N GLY A 168 5.81 -0.85 12.50
CA GLY A 168 5.14 -0.03 13.50
C GLY A 168 5.20 -0.66 14.90
N HIS A 169 5.68 0.09 15.89
CA HIS A 169 5.71 -0.33 17.29
C HIS A 169 4.32 -0.69 17.82
N THR A 170 3.30 0.10 17.50
CA THR A 170 1.92 -0.17 17.94
C THR A 170 1.43 -1.49 17.37
N GLN A 171 1.73 -1.80 16.10
CA GLN A 171 1.40 -3.08 15.48
C GLN A 171 2.07 -4.24 16.21
N VAL A 172 3.40 -4.17 16.42
CA VAL A 172 4.19 -5.19 17.10
C VAL A 172 3.67 -5.43 18.53
N ARG A 173 3.40 -4.36 19.26
CA ARG A 173 2.90 -4.42 20.63
C ARG A 173 1.53 -5.08 20.70
N SER A 174 0.59 -4.66 19.85
CA SER A 174 -0.75 -5.24 19.79
C SER A 174 -0.73 -6.72 19.40
N MET A 175 0.17 -7.11 18.49
CA MET A 175 0.32 -8.50 18.06
C MET A 175 0.77 -9.44 19.19
N VAL A 176 1.62 -8.96 20.11
CA VAL A 176 2.17 -9.80 21.19
C VAL A 176 1.33 -9.71 22.47
N MET A 177 0.86 -8.51 22.81
CA MET A 177 0.28 -8.23 24.13
C MET A 177 -1.17 -7.73 24.09
N GLY A 178 -1.68 -7.36 22.90
CA GLY A 178 -2.95 -6.65 22.76
C GLY A 178 -2.88 -5.19 23.24
N GLU A 179 -4.06 -4.59 23.47
CA GLU A 179 -4.20 -3.17 23.85
C GLU A 179 -4.04 -2.90 25.36
N VAL A 180 -3.19 -3.66 26.06
CA VAL A 180 -3.08 -3.60 27.53
C VAL A 180 -2.15 -2.48 28.04
N ASP A 181 -2.60 -1.79 29.10
CA ASP A 181 -1.80 -0.80 29.85
C ASP A 181 -0.91 -1.48 30.90
N ARG A 182 0.17 -2.11 30.43
CA ARG A 182 1.24 -2.67 31.29
C ARG A 182 2.53 -2.82 30.51
N ARG A 183 3.66 -2.97 31.22
CA ARG A 183 4.94 -3.30 30.58
C ARG A 183 4.96 -4.75 30.05
N PRO A 184 5.73 -5.03 28.98
CA PRO A 184 5.97 -6.39 28.51
C PRO A 184 6.71 -7.20 29.57
N THR A 185 6.45 -8.51 29.64
CA THR A 185 7.38 -9.45 30.27
C THR A 185 8.64 -9.60 29.41
N ALA A 186 9.66 -10.28 29.93
CA ALA A 186 10.89 -10.52 29.16
C ALA A 186 10.61 -11.35 27.90
N GLU A 187 9.72 -12.33 27.98
CA GLU A 187 9.31 -13.19 26.87
C GLU A 187 8.51 -12.40 25.81
N GLU A 188 7.61 -11.52 26.25
CA GLU A 188 6.85 -10.64 25.33
C GLU A 188 7.78 -9.65 24.63
N LEU A 189 8.72 -9.04 25.35
CA LEU A 189 9.72 -8.14 24.74
C LEU A 189 10.58 -8.88 23.72
N SER A 190 11.04 -10.10 24.05
CA SER A 190 11.78 -10.96 23.12
C SER A 190 10.95 -11.28 21.87
N ALA A 191 9.67 -11.61 22.01
CA ALA A 191 8.79 -11.86 20.87
C ALA A 191 8.60 -10.62 20.00
N MET A 192 8.44 -9.44 20.59
CA MET A 192 8.37 -8.17 19.86
C MET A 192 9.66 -7.88 19.09
N GLN A 193 10.82 -8.15 19.70
CA GLN A 193 12.12 -8.00 19.05
C GLN A 193 12.27 -8.91 17.83
N GLU A 194 11.75 -10.13 17.86
CA GLU A 194 11.82 -11.02 16.69
C GLU A 194 10.89 -10.63 15.55
N LEU A 195 9.75 -9.99 15.84
CA LEU A 195 8.93 -9.38 14.78
C LEU A 195 9.68 -8.22 14.10
N VAL A 196 10.41 -7.40 14.88
CA VAL A 196 11.28 -6.36 14.31
C VAL A 196 12.41 -6.97 13.49
N ARG A 197 13.04 -8.04 13.99
CA ARG A 197 14.11 -8.73 13.28
C ARG A 197 13.65 -9.27 11.92
N GLU A 198 12.51 -9.96 11.89
CA GLU A 198 11.92 -10.47 10.64
C GLU A 198 11.68 -9.34 9.65
N ALA A 199 11.07 -8.24 10.08
CA ALA A 199 10.80 -7.11 9.21
C ALA A 199 12.08 -6.44 8.68
N MET A 200 13.12 -6.29 9.51
CA MET A 200 14.41 -5.75 9.06
C MET A 200 15.08 -6.66 8.03
N GLU A 201 15.03 -7.99 8.21
CA GLU A 201 15.54 -8.97 7.24
C GLU A 201 14.73 -8.98 5.94
N ALA A 202 13.43 -8.72 6.00
CA ALA A 202 12.58 -8.55 4.83
C ALA A 202 12.87 -7.23 4.07
N GLY A 203 13.55 -6.27 4.71
CA GLY A 203 13.93 -5.00 4.12
C GLY A 203 13.13 -3.80 4.61
N ALA A 204 12.53 -3.85 5.81
CA ALA A 204 12.04 -2.65 6.45
C ALA A 204 13.18 -1.66 6.72
N ILE A 205 12.88 -0.36 6.68
CA ILE A 205 13.89 0.70 6.84
C ILE A 205 14.14 1.07 8.32
N GLY A 206 13.40 0.48 9.24
CA GLY A 206 13.50 0.78 10.67
C GLY A 206 12.17 0.62 11.42
N VAL A 207 12.16 1.11 12.66
CA VAL A 207 10.99 1.09 13.55
C VAL A 207 10.32 2.46 13.54
N SER A 208 8.99 2.48 13.44
CA SER A 208 8.20 3.69 13.60
C SER A 208 7.27 3.62 14.81
N THR A 209 6.95 4.77 15.41
CA THR A 209 6.01 4.86 16.54
C THR A 209 4.97 5.96 16.35
N ALA A 210 3.78 5.77 16.93
CA ALA A 210 2.79 6.82 17.19
C ALA A 210 2.47 6.91 18.69
N LEU A 211 3.37 7.53 19.45
CA LEU A 211 3.39 7.46 20.92
C LEU A 211 2.26 8.24 21.60
N ILE A 212 1.54 9.06 20.84
CA ILE A 212 0.42 9.84 21.36
C ILE A 212 -0.84 8.98 21.57
N TYR A 213 -0.95 7.86 20.87
CA TYR A 213 -2.15 7.01 20.85
C TYR A 213 -1.97 5.73 21.69
N PRO A 214 -3.02 5.25 22.36
CA PRO A 214 -3.05 3.89 22.91
C PRO A 214 -2.92 2.82 21.80
N PRO A 215 -2.29 1.65 22.09
CA PRO A 215 -1.59 1.31 23.34
C PRO A 215 -0.15 1.83 23.42
N ALA A 216 0.36 2.54 22.41
CA ALA A 216 1.76 2.99 22.39
C ALA A 216 2.09 4.06 23.45
N VAL A 217 1.10 4.86 23.85
CA VAL A 217 1.26 5.85 24.93
C VAL A 217 1.69 5.22 26.27
N TYR A 218 1.45 3.92 26.48
CA TYR A 218 1.85 3.18 27.68
C TYR A 218 3.30 2.68 27.66
N ALA A 219 3.92 2.64 26.47
CA ALA A 219 5.28 2.12 26.30
C ALA A 219 6.32 3.10 26.89
N THR A 220 7.33 2.55 27.56
CA THR A 220 8.44 3.35 28.10
C THR A 220 9.50 3.59 27.04
N THR A 221 10.34 4.60 27.27
CA THR A 221 11.50 4.93 26.42
C THR A 221 12.42 3.71 26.26
N GLU A 222 12.61 2.90 27.30
CA GLU A 222 13.45 1.69 27.25
C GLU A 222 12.83 0.57 26.42
N GLU A 223 11.51 0.39 26.46
CA GLU A 223 10.82 -0.58 25.60
C GLU A 223 11.04 -0.24 24.12
N ILE A 224 10.80 1.03 23.77
CA ILE A 224 10.94 1.51 22.38
C ILE A 224 12.42 1.46 21.96
N GLY A 225 13.32 1.87 22.85
CA GLY A 225 14.76 1.78 22.65
C GLY A 225 15.24 0.34 22.40
N ALA A 226 14.69 -0.65 23.11
CA ALA A 226 15.05 -2.06 22.94
C ALA A 226 14.62 -2.62 21.57
N LEU A 227 13.48 -2.18 21.02
CA LEU A 227 13.07 -2.55 19.66
C LEU A 227 13.88 -1.80 18.61
N THR A 228 14.15 -0.52 18.86
CA THR A 228 14.95 0.33 17.97
C THR A 228 16.39 -0.16 17.89
N ALA A 229 16.94 -0.71 18.97
CA ALA A 229 18.26 -1.34 18.98
C ALA A 229 18.36 -2.52 18.00
N ILE A 230 17.29 -3.32 17.86
CA ILE A 230 17.23 -4.37 16.83
C ILE A 230 17.33 -3.75 15.44
N ALA A 231 16.57 -2.69 15.15
CA ALA A 231 16.71 -2.00 13.86
C ALA A 231 18.13 -1.44 13.65
N GLY A 232 18.77 -0.94 14.70
CA GLY A 232 20.16 -0.48 14.69
C GLY A 232 21.18 -1.55 14.32
N GLU A 233 20.99 -2.81 14.75
CA GLU A 233 21.83 -3.95 14.35
C GLU A 233 21.88 -4.14 12.82
N TYR A 234 20.81 -3.78 12.12
CA TYR A 234 20.68 -3.87 10.66
C TYR A 234 20.95 -2.52 9.95
N GLY A 235 21.35 -1.47 10.67
CA GLY A 235 21.57 -0.13 10.11
C GLY A 235 20.29 0.66 9.82
N GLY A 236 19.16 0.25 10.41
CA GLY A 236 17.86 0.92 10.29
C GLY A 236 17.77 2.23 11.06
N ARG A 237 16.59 2.87 11.02
CA ARG A 237 16.32 4.17 11.64
C ARG A 237 15.15 4.12 12.61
N TYR A 238 15.04 5.14 13.46
CA TYR A 238 13.88 5.38 14.29
C TYR A 238 13.03 6.51 13.71
N TYR A 239 11.75 6.26 13.47
CA TYR A 239 10.79 7.25 13.00
C TYR A 239 9.71 7.46 14.07
N THR A 240 9.31 8.70 14.33
CA THR A 240 8.41 8.95 15.46
C THR A 240 7.42 10.06 15.25
N HIS A 241 6.14 9.70 15.34
CA HIS A 241 5.12 10.58 15.88
C HIS A 241 5.28 10.57 17.40
N MET A 242 5.83 11.68 17.89
CA MET A 242 6.25 11.85 19.27
C MET A 242 5.08 11.78 20.25
N ARG A 243 5.41 11.52 21.53
CA ARG A 243 4.42 11.38 22.61
C ARG A 243 3.62 12.66 22.90
N ASN A 244 4.18 13.81 22.52
CA ASN A 244 3.53 15.09 22.70
C ASN A 244 3.99 16.09 21.63
N GLU A 245 3.07 16.93 21.17
CA GLU A 245 3.33 17.92 20.13
C GLU A 245 2.96 19.35 20.56
N GLY A 246 2.47 19.51 21.79
CA GLY A 246 2.07 20.79 22.38
C GLY A 246 2.79 21.07 23.70
N ASP A 247 2.09 20.84 24.82
CA ASP A 247 2.52 21.28 26.15
C ASP A 247 3.87 20.68 26.58
N ARG A 248 4.22 19.47 26.13
CA ARG A 248 5.49 18.76 26.39
C ARG A 248 6.32 18.48 25.13
N LEU A 249 6.22 19.35 24.11
CA LEU A 249 6.94 19.19 22.84
C LEU A 249 8.46 19.00 23.01
N LEU A 250 9.09 19.77 23.89
CA LEU A 250 10.55 19.74 24.03
C LEU A 250 11.02 18.44 24.70
N GLU A 251 10.29 18.00 25.71
CA GLU A 251 10.51 16.74 26.41
C GLU A 251 10.30 15.54 25.48
N ALA A 252 9.31 15.62 24.58
CA ALA A 252 9.07 14.57 23.59
C ALA A 252 10.17 14.49 22.52
N ILE A 253 10.77 15.64 22.15
CA ILE A 253 11.99 15.66 21.32
C ILE A 253 13.16 15.04 22.10
N ASP A 254 13.37 15.41 23.35
CA ASP A 254 14.44 14.86 24.17
C ASP A 254 14.28 13.32 24.33
N GLU A 255 13.04 12.82 24.47
CA GLU A 255 12.72 11.38 24.46
C GLU A 255 13.10 10.72 23.12
N ALA A 256 12.72 11.32 21.99
CA ALA A 256 13.05 10.78 20.66
C ALA A 256 14.56 10.68 20.43
N LEU A 257 15.32 11.70 20.87
CA LEU A 257 16.79 11.70 20.80
C LEU A 257 17.40 10.63 21.70
N GLU A 258 16.82 10.39 22.88
CA GLU A 258 17.28 9.33 23.78
C GLU A 258 17.02 7.92 23.21
N ILE A 259 15.84 7.70 22.62
CA ILE A 259 15.54 6.44 21.92
C ILE A 259 16.54 6.20 20.78
N GLY A 260 16.88 7.24 20.01
CA GLY A 260 17.93 7.18 18.99
C GLY A 260 19.29 6.79 19.55
N ARG A 261 19.68 7.30 20.73
CA ARG A 261 20.93 6.91 21.42
C ARG A 261 20.89 5.45 21.87
N ILE A 262 19.81 5.02 22.52
CA ILE A 262 19.65 3.64 23.01
C ILE A 262 19.70 2.67 21.84
N GLY A 263 18.97 2.99 20.77
CA GLY A 263 18.89 2.15 19.58
C GLY A 263 20.12 2.24 18.67
N GLN A 264 21.02 3.20 18.90
CA GLN A 264 22.14 3.52 18.00
C GLN A 264 21.69 3.78 16.56
N THR A 265 20.57 4.49 16.39
CA THR A 265 19.97 4.77 15.09
C THR A 265 19.81 6.27 14.83
N PRO A 266 19.85 6.71 13.56
CA PRO A 266 19.32 8.00 13.16
C PRO A 266 17.84 8.15 13.53
N VAL A 267 17.42 9.37 13.83
CA VAL A 267 16.04 9.72 14.21
C VAL A 267 15.39 10.56 13.12
N HIS A 268 14.14 10.23 12.79
CA HIS A 268 13.27 11.05 11.96
C HIS A 268 12.01 11.41 12.75
N ILE A 269 11.81 12.70 13.00
CA ILE A 269 10.61 13.19 13.69
C ILE A 269 9.54 13.47 12.65
N PHE A 270 8.51 12.65 12.69
CA PHE A 270 7.37 12.81 11.81
C PHE A 270 6.63 14.12 12.08
N HIS A 271 6.18 14.77 11.01
CA HIS A 271 5.26 15.92 10.98
C HIS A 271 5.45 16.94 12.12
N LEU A 272 6.69 17.39 12.33
CA LEU A 272 7.09 18.27 13.43
C LEU A 272 6.18 19.50 13.53
N LYS A 273 5.59 19.70 14.71
CA LYS A 273 4.68 20.81 14.98
C LYS A 273 4.75 21.29 16.41
N ALA A 274 4.21 22.48 16.62
CA ALA A 274 3.95 23.05 17.95
C ALA A 274 2.44 23.34 18.03
N ALA A 275 1.69 22.42 18.63
CA ALA A 275 0.24 22.44 18.70
C ALA A 275 -0.26 23.31 19.86
N GLY A 276 -1.20 24.21 19.56
CA GLY A 276 -1.80 25.14 20.53
C GLY A 276 -1.08 26.48 20.57
N GLN A 277 -1.85 27.57 20.58
CA GLN A 277 -1.31 28.95 20.56
C GLN A 277 -0.29 29.20 21.68
N GLN A 278 -0.54 28.64 22.87
CA GLN A 278 0.35 28.72 24.02
C GLN A 278 1.71 28.06 23.78
N ASN A 279 1.80 27.14 22.82
CA ASN A 279 3.01 26.38 22.49
C ASN A 279 3.72 26.89 21.23
N TRP A 280 3.14 27.81 20.46
CA TRP A 280 3.71 28.24 19.18
C TRP A 280 5.15 28.77 19.30
N GLY A 281 5.47 29.47 20.40
CA GLY A 281 6.84 29.96 20.67
C GLY A 281 7.88 28.84 20.87
N LYS A 282 7.46 27.61 21.21
CA LYS A 282 8.35 26.47 21.39
C LYS A 282 8.96 25.97 20.08
N MET A 283 8.40 26.30 18.91
CA MET A 283 8.95 25.84 17.63
C MET A 283 10.41 26.26 17.44
N GLN A 284 10.78 27.50 17.81
CA GLN A 284 12.17 27.95 17.73
C GLN A 284 13.10 27.13 18.65
N MET A 285 12.61 26.77 19.84
CA MET A 285 13.35 25.96 20.81
C MET A 285 13.48 24.51 20.34
N ALA A 286 12.42 23.93 19.78
CA ALA A 286 12.42 22.59 19.18
C ALA A 286 13.46 22.49 18.05
N LEU A 287 13.47 23.45 17.13
CA LEU A 287 14.47 23.50 16.06
C LEU A 287 15.90 23.70 16.62
N ALA A 288 16.06 24.48 17.69
CA ALA A 288 17.36 24.64 18.36
C ALA A 288 17.84 23.33 19.02
N ARG A 289 16.94 22.56 19.65
CA ARG A 289 17.24 21.23 20.22
C ARG A 289 17.71 20.26 19.13
N ILE A 290 16.98 20.17 18.01
CA ILE A 290 17.36 19.30 16.88
C ILE A 290 18.70 19.72 16.29
N ARG A 291 18.95 21.02 16.08
CA ARG A 291 20.25 21.51 15.60
C ARG A 291 21.40 21.21 16.57
N ALA A 292 21.17 21.31 17.88
CA ALA A 292 22.17 20.98 18.88
C ALA A 292 22.54 19.50 18.83
N ALA A 293 21.53 18.60 18.82
CA ALA A 293 21.75 17.16 18.69
C ALA A 293 22.53 16.81 17.41
N ARG A 294 22.20 17.46 16.29
CA ARG A 294 22.94 17.32 15.02
C ARG A 294 24.39 17.78 15.12
N ALA A 295 24.64 18.91 15.78
CA ALA A 295 25.99 19.41 16.00
C ALA A 295 26.83 18.51 16.93
N GLU A 296 26.17 17.77 17.82
CA GLU A 296 26.77 16.77 18.70
C GLU A 296 27.01 15.41 18.00
N GLY A 297 26.61 15.28 16.74
CA GLY A 297 26.87 14.10 15.90
C GLY A 297 25.69 13.14 15.78
N GLN A 298 24.53 13.44 16.34
CA GLN A 298 23.33 12.64 16.08
C GLN A 298 22.72 12.96 14.72
N GLU A 299 22.36 11.93 13.97
CA GLU A 299 21.60 12.11 12.74
C GLU A 299 20.12 12.27 13.06
N VAL A 300 19.61 13.51 13.01
CA VAL A 300 18.21 13.82 13.33
C VAL A 300 17.59 14.64 12.21
N THR A 301 16.49 14.16 11.65
CA THR A 301 15.73 14.83 10.59
C THR A 301 14.26 14.96 11.00
N ALA A 302 13.47 15.71 10.23
CA ALA A 302 12.03 15.81 10.46
C ALA A 302 11.31 16.06 9.14
N ASP A 303 9.99 15.94 9.13
CA ASP A 303 9.14 16.39 8.03
C ASP A 303 7.99 17.28 8.53
N ILE A 304 7.29 17.93 7.62
CA ILE A 304 6.02 18.62 7.88
C ILE A 304 5.05 18.46 6.71
N TYR A 305 3.75 18.50 6.98
CA TYR A 305 2.74 18.82 5.97
C TYR A 305 2.41 20.33 5.97
N PRO A 306 2.08 20.95 4.81
CA PRO A 306 1.89 22.40 4.65
C PRO A 306 0.46 22.89 4.97
N TYR A 307 -0.09 22.42 6.09
CA TYR A 307 -1.40 22.81 6.62
C TYR A 307 -1.31 23.17 8.10
N ILE A 308 -2.22 24.02 8.57
CA ILE A 308 -2.29 24.44 9.98
C ILE A 308 -3.30 23.65 10.82
N ASN A 309 -4.12 22.82 10.18
CA ASN A 309 -5.00 21.85 10.83
C ASN A 309 -4.29 20.51 10.93
N ASN A 310 -4.55 19.78 12.02
CA ASN A 310 -4.15 18.38 12.13
C ASN A 310 -5.19 17.48 11.45
N GLY A 311 -4.93 16.17 11.43
CA GLY A 311 -5.94 15.16 11.13
C GLY A 311 -5.83 14.03 12.13
N LEU A 312 -6.94 13.69 12.80
CA LEU A 312 -6.98 12.66 13.84
C LEU A 312 -8.39 12.08 13.98
N GLY A 313 -8.49 10.84 14.49
CA GLY A 313 -9.78 10.33 14.98
C GLY A 313 -10.29 11.25 16.09
N ILE A 314 -11.56 11.67 16.01
CA ILE A 314 -12.09 12.71 16.91
C ILE A 314 -12.05 12.29 18.39
N ASP A 315 -12.04 10.99 18.66
CA ASP A 315 -11.91 10.43 20.00
C ASP A 315 -10.51 10.63 20.61
N ALA A 316 -9.50 11.03 19.85
CA ALA A 316 -8.21 11.46 20.40
C ALA A 316 -8.31 12.80 21.17
N LEU A 317 -9.45 13.52 21.09
CA LEU A 317 -9.75 14.64 21.99
C LEU A 317 -10.11 14.17 23.42
N ILE A 318 -10.23 12.86 23.66
CA ILE A 318 -10.50 12.27 24.98
C ILE A 318 -9.19 11.76 25.58
N HIS A 319 -9.01 11.93 26.89
CA HIS A 319 -7.78 11.53 27.56
C HIS A 319 -7.49 10.03 27.37
N PRO A 320 -6.24 9.63 27.03
CA PRO A 320 -5.89 8.25 26.68
C PRO A 320 -6.15 7.21 27.80
N LYS A 321 -6.24 7.65 29.06
CA LYS A 321 -6.56 6.78 30.21
C LYS A 321 -7.88 6.02 30.06
N HIS A 322 -8.84 6.55 29.30
CA HIS A 322 -10.15 5.93 29.13
C HIS A 322 -10.13 4.70 28.22
N PHE A 323 -9.04 4.50 27.48
CA PHE A 323 -8.90 3.44 26.47
C PHE A 323 -8.12 2.21 26.98
N GLY A 324 -7.76 2.16 28.28
CA GLY A 324 -6.94 1.08 28.85
C GLY A 324 -7.59 -0.31 28.84
N GLU A 325 -8.91 -0.40 28.64
CA GLU A 325 -9.64 -1.66 28.45
C GLU A 325 -9.99 -1.95 26.98
N GLY A 326 -9.52 -1.10 26.06
CA GLY A 326 -9.75 -1.16 24.62
C GLY A 326 -10.76 -0.11 24.13
N ARG A 327 -10.52 0.39 22.92
CA ARG A 327 -11.30 1.49 22.30
C ARG A 327 -12.79 1.19 22.17
N ALA A 328 -13.12 0.00 21.67
CA ALA A 328 -14.51 -0.39 21.44
C ALA A 328 -15.35 -0.42 22.74
N LYS A 329 -14.76 -0.92 23.83
CA LYS A 329 -15.45 -0.98 25.13
C LYS A 329 -15.74 0.41 25.66
N PHE A 330 -14.79 1.34 25.54
CA PHE A 330 -14.98 2.71 25.98
C PHE A 330 -16.10 3.42 25.18
N LEU A 331 -16.05 3.34 23.84
CA LEU A 331 -17.06 3.99 22.99
C LEU A 331 -18.47 3.43 23.22
N ASN A 332 -18.61 2.13 23.50
CA ASN A 332 -19.89 1.53 23.87
C ASN A 332 -20.44 2.09 25.19
N ARG A 333 -19.59 2.29 26.21
CA ARG A 333 -20.01 2.93 27.47
C ARG A 333 -20.40 4.39 27.26
N LEU A 334 -19.64 5.13 26.45
CA LEU A 334 -19.89 6.53 26.12
C LEU A 334 -21.27 6.75 25.46
N LYS A 335 -21.82 5.72 24.80
CA LYS A 335 -23.14 5.75 24.16
C LYS A 335 -24.29 5.90 25.16
N GLU A 336 -24.20 5.27 26.33
CA GLU A 336 -25.33 5.11 27.26
C GLU A 336 -25.12 5.80 28.62
N ASP A 337 -23.87 6.12 28.99
CA ASP A 337 -23.51 6.62 30.31
C ASP A 337 -23.38 8.16 30.34
N GLU A 338 -24.43 8.85 30.77
CA GLU A 338 -24.46 10.32 30.89
C GLU A 338 -23.47 10.86 31.93
N GLU A 339 -23.23 10.13 33.03
CA GLU A 339 -22.29 10.56 34.07
C GLU A 339 -20.84 10.44 33.57
N LEU A 340 -20.56 9.41 32.76
CA LEU A 340 -19.28 9.31 32.06
C LEU A 340 -19.08 10.47 31.08
N ARG A 341 -20.10 10.85 30.29
CA ARG A 341 -20.01 12.02 29.40
C ARG A 341 -19.70 13.30 30.16
N LYS A 342 -20.36 13.55 31.31
CA LYS A 342 -20.05 14.70 32.19
C LYS A 342 -18.61 14.66 32.68
N THR A 343 -18.16 13.50 33.17
CA THR A 343 -16.79 13.30 33.65
C THR A 343 -15.76 13.58 32.55
N VAL A 344 -15.97 13.04 31.35
CA VAL A 344 -15.08 13.24 30.19
C VAL A 344 -15.08 14.70 29.76
N ARG A 345 -16.24 15.36 29.74
CA ARG A 345 -16.34 16.80 29.43
C ARG A 345 -15.55 17.64 30.44
N GLU A 346 -15.82 17.47 31.73
CA GLU A 346 -15.13 18.22 32.79
C GLU A 346 -13.61 18.03 32.68
N GLU A 347 -13.17 16.81 32.38
CA GLU A 347 -11.77 16.50 32.15
C GLU A 347 -11.18 17.25 30.95
N ILE A 348 -11.85 17.22 29.80
CA ILE A 348 -11.42 17.94 28.59
C ILE A 348 -11.35 19.46 28.85
N GLU A 349 -12.29 20.00 29.62
CA GLU A 349 -12.38 21.44 29.91
C GLU A 349 -11.33 21.89 30.95
N THR A 350 -10.95 21.04 31.91
CA THR A 350 -10.21 21.48 33.11
C THR A 350 -8.81 20.89 33.27
N THR A 351 -8.48 19.77 32.62
CA THR A 351 -7.19 19.09 32.85
C THR A 351 -6.10 19.57 31.90
N SER A 352 -4.87 19.64 32.41
CA SER A 352 -3.66 20.02 31.69
C SER A 352 -2.56 18.96 31.82
N GLY A 353 -1.51 19.03 30.99
CA GLY A 353 -0.35 18.13 31.10
C GLY A 353 -0.41 16.87 30.22
N TRP A 354 -1.40 16.79 29.33
CA TRP A 354 -1.54 15.77 28.29
C TRP A 354 -1.86 16.44 26.94
N GLU A 355 -1.90 15.67 25.85
CA GLU A 355 -2.23 16.21 24.52
C GLU A 355 -3.73 16.52 24.37
N ASN A 356 -4.17 17.65 24.93
CA ASN A 356 -5.56 18.08 24.88
C ASN A 356 -5.83 18.91 23.61
N TRP A 357 -6.31 18.25 22.56
CA TRP A 357 -6.58 18.87 21.26
C TRP A 357 -7.69 19.94 21.29
N TYR A 358 -8.68 19.82 22.18
CA TYR A 358 -9.71 20.86 22.36
C TYR A 358 -9.08 22.16 22.89
N ARG A 359 -8.23 22.07 23.92
CA ARG A 359 -7.48 23.22 24.43
C ARG A 359 -6.49 23.75 23.41
N HIS A 360 -5.83 22.89 22.63
CA HIS A 360 -4.92 23.31 21.56
C HIS A 360 -5.65 24.05 20.43
N ALA A 361 -6.93 23.75 20.19
CA ALA A 361 -7.80 24.53 19.30
C ALA A 361 -8.30 25.84 19.93
N GLY A 362 -7.90 26.16 21.17
CA GLY A 362 -8.31 27.36 21.90
C GLY A 362 -9.62 27.18 22.66
N SER A 363 -9.97 25.94 23.03
CA SER A 363 -11.24 25.59 23.69
C SER A 363 -12.45 26.11 22.91
N ASN A 364 -12.39 25.95 21.59
CA ASN A 364 -13.38 26.47 20.67
C ASN A 364 -13.74 25.42 19.60
N TRP A 365 -14.99 24.96 19.64
CA TRP A 365 -15.54 24.00 18.69
C TRP A 365 -15.67 24.54 17.25
N ASP A 366 -15.65 25.86 17.04
CA ASP A 366 -15.56 26.45 15.70
C ASP A 366 -14.24 26.12 14.99
N ARG A 367 -13.19 25.79 15.74
CA ARG A 367 -11.85 25.47 15.22
C ARG A 367 -11.59 23.97 15.09
N VAL A 368 -12.63 23.15 15.25
CA VAL A 368 -12.57 21.69 15.10
C VAL A 368 -13.49 21.31 13.95
N ILE A 369 -12.93 21.16 12.75
CA ILE A 369 -13.66 20.76 11.55
C ILE A 369 -13.84 19.24 11.53
N VAL A 370 -15.02 18.76 11.12
CA VAL A 370 -15.25 17.32 10.89
C VAL A 370 -14.94 17.00 9.43
N GLY A 371 -13.86 16.25 9.21
CA GLY A 371 -13.38 15.89 7.87
C GLY A 371 -14.07 14.67 7.26
N GLN A 372 -14.59 13.77 8.10
CA GLN A 372 -15.37 12.60 7.67
C GLN A 372 -16.20 12.07 8.84
N THR A 373 -17.39 11.55 8.56
CA THR A 373 -18.22 10.85 9.56
C THR A 373 -19.08 9.77 8.93
N ASN A 374 -19.28 8.67 9.67
CA ASN A 374 -20.20 7.61 9.29
C ASN A 374 -21.64 7.87 9.77
N GLU A 375 -21.84 8.83 10.69
CA GLU A 375 -23.15 9.16 11.24
C GLU A 375 -24.06 9.80 10.18
N PRO A 376 -25.17 9.14 9.77
CA PRO A 376 -26.06 9.65 8.75
C PRO A 376 -26.55 11.08 9.01
N ARG A 377 -26.80 11.44 10.28
CA ARG A 377 -27.30 12.77 10.65
C ARG A 377 -26.31 13.90 10.38
N TYR A 378 -25.00 13.59 10.34
CA TYR A 378 -23.94 14.59 10.15
C TYR A 378 -23.27 14.53 8.78
N ARG A 379 -23.55 13.49 7.99
CA ARG A 379 -22.81 13.18 6.75
C ARG A 379 -22.77 14.35 5.77
N GLU A 380 -23.92 14.96 5.50
CA GLU A 380 -24.07 16.14 4.62
C GLU A 380 -23.46 17.44 5.19
N LEU A 381 -23.01 17.40 6.45
CA LEU A 381 -22.38 18.51 7.16
C LEU A 381 -20.86 18.32 7.29
N THR A 382 -20.30 17.29 6.67
CA THR A 382 -18.84 17.10 6.56
C THR A 382 -18.19 18.36 5.96
N GLY A 383 -17.04 18.74 6.49
CA GLY A 383 -16.33 19.98 6.17
C GLY A 383 -16.73 21.18 7.03
N LYS A 384 -17.76 21.06 7.87
CA LYS A 384 -18.14 22.08 8.87
C LYS A 384 -17.50 21.82 10.24
N SER A 385 -17.48 22.84 11.10
CA SER A 385 -17.03 22.70 12.48
C SER A 385 -18.02 21.92 13.35
N VAL A 386 -17.55 21.36 14.47
CA VAL A 386 -18.42 20.69 15.46
C VAL A 386 -19.53 21.65 15.94
N ALA A 387 -19.21 22.93 16.14
CA ALA A 387 -20.19 23.96 16.53
C ALA A 387 -21.23 24.23 15.43
N GLU A 388 -20.80 24.30 14.17
CA GLU A 388 -21.68 24.50 13.02
C GLU A 388 -22.60 23.29 12.80
N ILE A 389 -22.10 22.08 13.01
CA ILE A 389 -22.90 20.84 12.95
C ILE A 389 -23.96 20.86 14.04
N ALA A 390 -23.56 21.10 15.30
CA ALA A 390 -24.48 21.16 16.45
C ALA A 390 -25.61 22.17 16.21
N LYS A 391 -25.26 23.37 15.72
CA LYS A 391 -26.23 24.40 15.37
C LYS A 391 -27.15 23.99 14.20
N ALA A 392 -26.64 23.30 13.19
CA ALA A 392 -27.42 22.89 12.02
C ALA A 392 -28.45 21.80 12.34
N VAL A 393 -28.18 20.96 13.35
CA VAL A 393 -29.09 19.89 13.78
C VAL A 393 -29.85 20.21 15.06
N ASP A 394 -29.70 21.42 15.62
CA ASP A 394 -30.30 21.88 16.88
C ASP A 394 -29.98 20.95 18.08
N GLU A 395 -28.69 20.64 18.27
CA GLU A 395 -28.17 19.81 19.38
C GLU A 395 -27.15 20.58 20.24
N ASP A 396 -26.98 20.16 21.49
CA ASP A 396 -25.85 20.60 22.31
C ASP A 396 -24.51 20.16 21.69
N VAL A 397 -23.52 21.07 21.72
CA VAL A 397 -22.22 20.84 21.07
C VAL A 397 -21.44 19.67 21.66
N TRP A 398 -21.62 19.37 22.96
CA TRP A 398 -20.97 18.22 23.59
C TRP A 398 -21.65 16.91 23.23
N ASP A 399 -22.98 16.90 23.12
CA ASP A 399 -23.69 15.74 22.61
C ASP A 399 -23.29 15.45 21.16
N THR A 400 -23.17 16.49 20.33
CA THR A 400 -22.66 16.36 18.96
C THR A 400 -21.25 15.78 18.94
N PHE A 401 -20.35 16.30 19.78
CA PHE A 401 -18.99 15.77 19.93
C PHE A 401 -18.99 14.28 20.33
N PHE A 402 -19.75 13.88 21.34
CA PHE A 402 -19.79 12.47 21.77
C PHE A 402 -20.39 11.56 20.70
N ASN A 403 -21.43 11.99 20.01
CA ASN A 403 -22.03 11.25 18.90
C ASN A 403 -21.03 11.08 17.75
N LEU A 404 -20.24 12.12 17.44
CA LEU A 404 -19.17 12.04 16.44
C LEU A 404 -18.06 11.05 16.87
N CYS A 405 -17.68 11.01 18.16
CA CYS A 405 -16.75 10.03 18.71
C CYS A 405 -17.28 8.60 18.56
N ILE A 406 -18.54 8.36 18.91
CA ILE A 406 -19.20 7.05 18.78
C ILE A 406 -19.24 6.60 17.32
N ALA A 407 -19.48 7.53 16.40
CA ALA A 407 -19.48 7.26 14.95
C ALA A 407 -18.09 7.04 14.35
N GLY A 408 -17.01 7.21 15.14
CA GLY A 408 -15.63 7.10 14.65
C GLY A 408 -15.26 8.17 13.63
N SER A 409 -15.74 9.41 13.84
CA SER A 409 -15.52 10.52 12.92
C SER A 409 -14.07 11.00 12.93
N PHE A 410 -13.65 11.66 11.86
CA PHE A 410 -12.33 12.26 11.72
C PHE A 410 -12.40 13.78 11.91
N ALA A 411 -11.53 14.34 12.76
CA ALA A 411 -11.51 15.75 13.10
C ALA A 411 -10.22 16.43 12.66
N LEU A 412 -10.32 17.71 12.33
CA LEU A 412 -9.26 18.55 11.81
C LEU A 412 -9.06 19.82 12.68
N PRO A 413 -8.56 19.70 13.93
CA PRO A 413 -8.38 20.85 14.81
C PRO A 413 -7.33 21.84 14.27
N GLU A 414 -7.64 23.13 14.28
CA GLU A 414 -6.73 24.20 13.85
C GLU A 414 -5.79 24.63 14.98
N THR A 415 -4.65 23.93 15.13
CA THR A 415 -3.76 24.13 16.29
C THR A 415 -2.40 24.74 15.96
N MET A 416 -2.05 24.89 14.69
CA MET A 416 -0.75 25.38 14.24
C MET A 416 -0.85 26.79 13.62
N SER A 417 0.30 27.34 13.22
CA SER A 417 0.39 28.63 12.53
C SER A 417 1.27 28.55 11.29
N ASP A 418 0.97 29.38 10.29
CA ASP A 418 1.80 29.53 9.08
C ASP A 418 3.26 29.92 9.44
N ALA A 419 3.44 30.79 10.44
CA ALA A 419 4.76 31.22 10.90
C ALA A 419 5.63 30.03 11.34
N ASN A 420 5.05 29.08 12.09
CA ASN A 420 5.78 27.88 12.52
C ASN A 420 6.09 26.93 11.35
N LYS A 421 5.19 26.82 10.37
CA LYS A 421 5.45 26.04 9.14
C LYS A 421 6.60 26.64 8.35
N ILE A 422 6.62 27.96 8.16
CA ILE A 422 7.72 28.66 7.48
C ILE A 422 9.04 28.46 8.22
N LEU A 423 9.07 28.59 9.55
CA LEU A 423 10.28 28.36 10.36
C LEU A 423 10.84 26.95 10.16
N ALA A 424 9.97 25.94 10.12
CA ALA A 424 10.35 24.55 9.87
C ALA A 424 10.87 24.35 8.43
N MET A 425 10.18 24.87 7.41
CA MET A 425 10.60 24.80 6.00
C MET A 425 12.00 25.40 5.77
N GLN A 426 12.33 26.46 6.51
CA GLN A 426 13.64 27.10 6.46
C GLN A 426 14.78 26.28 7.06
N GLN A 427 14.51 25.11 7.66
CA GLN A 427 15.55 24.20 8.17
C GLN A 427 15.89 23.12 7.13
N PRO A 428 17.18 22.96 6.73
CA PRO A 428 17.55 22.09 5.62
C PRO A 428 17.36 20.59 5.91
N PHE A 429 17.18 20.21 7.17
CA PHE A 429 16.90 18.84 7.61
C PHE A 429 15.41 18.53 7.73
N VAL A 430 14.53 19.48 7.34
CA VAL A 430 13.08 19.30 7.33
C VAL A 430 12.63 19.00 5.90
N SER A 431 11.97 17.87 5.69
CA SER A 431 11.34 17.46 4.43
C SER A 431 9.82 17.61 4.51
N PHE A 432 9.07 16.98 3.59
CA PHE A 432 7.62 17.14 3.47
C PHE A 432 6.92 15.79 3.48
N CYS A 433 5.66 15.80 3.92
CA CYS A 433 4.77 14.64 3.86
C CYS A 433 3.33 15.06 3.53
N THR A 434 2.51 14.08 3.20
CA THR A 434 1.06 14.24 3.16
C THR A 434 0.39 13.81 4.47
N ASP A 435 1.02 12.92 5.26
CA ASP A 435 0.42 12.25 6.43
C ASP A 435 -0.90 11.54 6.05
N VAL A 436 -0.97 11.04 4.81
CA VAL A 436 -2.07 10.24 4.27
C VAL A 436 -1.54 9.29 3.20
N GLY A 437 -2.10 8.08 3.13
CA GLY A 437 -1.75 7.16 2.06
C GLY A 437 -2.50 7.38 0.75
N PRO A 438 -2.49 6.36 -0.13
CA PRO A 438 -3.32 6.34 -1.33
C PRO A 438 -4.80 6.50 -0.96
N ALA A 439 -5.48 7.44 -1.62
CA ALA A 439 -6.81 7.91 -1.26
C ALA A 439 -7.68 8.25 -2.49
N GLY A 440 -7.34 7.74 -3.67
CA GLY A 440 -8.19 7.78 -4.87
C GLY A 440 -9.07 6.55 -5.04
N GLY A 441 -9.77 6.48 -6.19
CA GLY A 441 -10.66 5.36 -6.53
C GLY A 441 -11.84 5.26 -5.56
N ASN A 442 -12.08 4.06 -5.04
CA ASN A 442 -13.14 3.82 -4.05
C ASN A 442 -12.79 4.29 -2.62
N ARG A 443 -11.58 4.81 -2.40
CA ARG A 443 -11.15 5.31 -1.09
C ARG A 443 -11.27 6.82 -1.03
N GLY A 444 -11.71 7.33 0.12
CA GLY A 444 -11.86 8.75 0.36
C GLY A 444 -10.73 9.40 1.18
N ALA A 445 -10.59 10.72 1.04
CA ALA A 445 -9.78 11.57 1.92
C ALA A 445 -10.64 12.24 2.99
N SER A 446 -10.10 12.36 4.20
CA SER A 446 -10.71 13.09 5.31
C SER A 446 -10.09 14.47 5.54
N HIS A 447 -8.96 14.78 4.89
CA HIS A 447 -8.25 16.05 4.99
C HIS A 447 -7.69 16.44 3.61
N PRO A 448 -7.75 17.72 3.19
CA PRO A 448 -7.19 18.16 1.90
C PRO A 448 -5.69 17.88 1.67
N ARG A 449 -4.93 17.55 2.72
CA ARG A 449 -3.51 17.20 2.62
C ARG A 449 -3.27 15.93 1.82
N SER A 450 -4.29 15.06 1.75
CA SER A 450 -4.28 13.84 0.93
C SER A 450 -4.06 14.11 -0.56
N PHE A 451 -4.51 15.26 -1.06
CA PHE A 451 -4.53 15.57 -2.48
C PHE A 451 -3.75 16.85 -2.84
N GLY A 452 -3.28 17.62 -1.84
CA GLY A 452 -2.76 18.96 -2.06
C GLY A 452 -1.44 19.33 -1.40
N SER A 453 -0.82 18.48 -0.57
CA SER A 453 0.38 18.86 0.21
C SER A 453 1.52 19.39 -0.65
N PHE A 454 2.05 18.62 -1.61
CA PHE A 454 3.20 19.09 -2.40
C PHE A 454 2.86 20.26 -3.34
N PRO A 455 1.72 20.25 -4.06
CA PRO A 455 1.29 21.41 -4.86
C PRO A 455 0.99 22.66 -4.03
N ARG A 456 0.50 22.52 -2.79
CA ARG A 456 0.34 23.63 -1.84
C ARG A 456 1.68 24.19 -1.38
N MET A 457 2.65 23.32 -1.10
CA MET A 457 4.01 23.72 -0.76
C MET A 457 4.60 24.59 -1.88
N LEU A 458 4.48 24.15 -3.14
CA LEU A 458 4.96 24.90 -4.31
C LEU A 458 4.17 26.19 -4.56
N SER A 459 2.84 26.12 -4.60
CA SER A 459 1.99 27.26 -4.97
C SER A 459 1.90 28.34 -3.89
N ARG A 460 1.69 27.94 -2.63
CA ARG A 460 1.51 28.88 -1.51
C ARG A 460 2.83 29.29 -0.91
N TYR A 461 3.68 28.34 -0.51
CA TYR A 461 4.87 28.64 0.29
C TYR A 461 6.07 29.05 -0.56
N VAL A 462 6.28 28.45 -1.73
CA VAL A 462 7.34 28.86 -2.67
C VAL A 462 6.89 30.08 -3.48
N ARG A 463 5.88 29.92 -4.36
CA ARG A 463 5.47 30.97 -5.30
C ARG A 463 4.74 32.14 -4.62
N GLY A 464 3.78 31.85 -3.75
CA GLY A 464 2.93 32.88 -3.13
C GLY A 464 3.60 33.69 -2.02
N LEU A 465 4.30 33.02 -1.09
CA LEU A 465 4.88 33.65 0.09
C LEU A 465 6.40 33.87 -0.01
N GLY A 466 7.10 33.19 -0.93
CA GLY A 466 8.56 33.25 -1.01
C GLY A 466 9.26 32.75 0.26
N ALA A 467 8.65 31.79 0.98
CA ALA A 467 9.14 31.30 2.26
C ALA A 467 10.49 30.55 2.13
N ILE A 468 10.64 29.83 1.01
CA ILE A 468 11.84 29.13 0.55
C ILE A 468 11.88 29.17 -1.00
N SER A 469 13.05 28.96 -1.62
CA SER A 469 13.16 28.88 -3.08
C SER A 469 12.64 27.55 -3.63
N LEU A 470 12.36 27.52 -4.94
CA LEU A 470 11.94 26.30 -5.65
C LEU A 470 12.99 25.19 -5.53
N GLU A 471 14.26 25.52 -5.75
CA GLU A 471 15.38 24.57 -5.72
C GLU A 471 15.53 23.93 -4.34
N ARG A 472 15.34 24.73 -3.29
CA ARG A 472 15.35 24.24 -1.92
C ARG A 472 14.15 23.35 -1.61
N ALA A 473 12.95 23.77 -2.02
CA ALA A 473 11.74 22.98 -1.85
C ALA A 473 11.87 21.61 -2.52
N VAL A 474 12.34 21.57 -3.77
CA VAL A 474 12.60 20.32 -4.50
C VAL A 474 13.66 19.48 -3.79
N ALA A 475 14.79 20.06 -3.37
CA ALA A 475 15.83 19.32 -2.64
C ALA A 475 15.34 18.73 -1.30
N GLN A 476 14.47 19.43 -0.59
CA GLN A 476 13.87 18.94 0.67
C GLN A 476 12.81 17.86 0.43
N ALA A 477 12.05 17.96 -0.67
CA ALA A 477 11.03 16.99 -1.09
C ALA A 477 11.61 15.74 -1.79
N SER A 478 12.87 15.77 -2.22
CA SER A 478 13.54 14.69 -2.95
C SER A 478 14.81 14.24 -2.23
N ALA A 479 16.00 14.72 -2.58
CA ALA A 479 17.28 14.25 -2.02
C ALA A 479 17.32 14.18 -0.48
N THR A 480 16.80 15.20 0.22
CA THR A 480 16.78 15.23 1.70
C THR A 480 15.85 14.15 2.26
N ALA A 481 14.68 13.96 1.65
CA ALA A 481 13.74 12.91 2.00
C ALA A 481 14.31 11.52 1.68
N GLY A 482 14.94 11.34 0.51
CA GLY A 482 15.61 10.10 0.11
C GLY A 482 16.72 9.68 1.06
N ASN A 483 17.55 10.64 1.49
CA ASN A 483 18.55 10.41 2.54
C ASN A 483 17.92 10.05 3.90
N SER A 484 16.70 10.53 4.18
CA SER A 484 15.99 10.25 5.43
C SER A 484 15.47 8.81 5.49
N VAL A 485 15.15 8.23 4.32
CA VAL A 485 14.68 6.84 4.16
C VAL A 485 15.70 5.90 3.50
N MET A 486 16.96 6.33 3.39
CA MET A 486 18.11 5.54 2.92
C MET A 486 18.06 5.08 1.46
N ILE A 487 17.41 5.86 0.58
CA ILE A 487 17.40 5.62 -0.87
C ILE A 487 18.31 6.64 -1.57
N TYR A 488 19.57 6.25 -1.77
CA TYR A 488 20.63 7.15 -2.26
C TYR A 488 20.78 7.16 -3.78
N ASP A 489 20.11 6.26 -4.49
CA ASP A 489 20.09 6.16 -5.95
C ASP A 489 18.99 7.03 -6.60
N ARG A 490 18.29 7.83 -5.79
CA ARG A 490 17.09 8.61 -6.15
C ARG A 490 17.10 9.99 -5.50
N GLY A 491 16.14 10.82 -5.93
CA GLY A 491 15.93 12.16 -5.38
C GLY A 491 16.88 13.22 -5.94
N GLN A 492 17.68 12.87 -6.95
CA GLN A 492 18.49 13.80 -7.73
C GLN A 492 18.43 13.45 -9.22
N ILE A 493 18.61 14.45 -10.08
CA ILE A 493 18.79 14.26 -11.52
C ILE A 493 20.29 14.18 -11.81
N ALA A 494 20.80 12.97 -12.00
CA ALA A 494 22.19 12.73 -12.41
C ALA A 494 22.30 11.41 -13.19
N GLU A 495 23.27 11.33 -14.10
CA GLU A 495 23.53 10.10 -14.87
C GLU A 495 23.86 8.93 -13.92
N GLY A 496 23.24 7.77 -14.17
CA GLY A 496 23.35 6.54 -13.38
C GLY A 496 22.30 6.38 -12.27
N LEU A 497 21.58 7.44 -11.89
CA LEU A 497 20.51 7.38 -10.90
C LEU A 497 19.21 6.83 -11.50
N ALA A 498 18.34 6.29 -10.64
CA ALA A 498 17.03 5.81 -11.07
C ALA A 498 16.14 6.96 -11.57
N ALA A 499 15.38 6.69 -12.63
CA ALA A 499 14.57 7.69 -13.31
C ALA A 499 13.19 7.85 -12.65
N ASP A 500 13.17 8.46 -11.47
CA ASP A 500 11.96 9.00 -10.85
C ASP A 500 11.92 10.51 -11.13
N ILE A 501 11.13 10.92 -12.11
CA ILE A 501 11.14 12.30 -12.64
C ILE A 501 9.73 12.86 -12.67
N ILE A 502 9.59 14.13 -12.29
CA ILE A 502 8.34 14.89 -12.42
C ILE A 502 8.54 16.06 -13.36
N VAL A 503 7.49 16.37 -14.11
CA VAL A 503 7.42 17.52 -15.00
C VAL A 503 6.15 18.30 -14.69
N PHE A 504 6.29 19.56 -14.29
CA PHE A 504 5.16 20.39 -13.89
C PHE A 504 5.28 21.83 -14.37
N ASP A 505 4.13 22.46 -14.49
CA ASP A 505 4.00 23.87 -14.83
C ASP A 505 4.10 24.72 -13.55
N GLU A 506 5.14 25.55 -13.46
CA GLU A 506 5.40 26.39 -12.27
C GLU A 506 4.29 27.42 -12.04
N ASP A 507 3.57 27.86 -13.07
CA ASP A 507 2.51 28.85 -12.96
C ASP A 507 1.15 28.20 -12.63
N GLU A 508 0.88 27.01 -13.16
CA GLU A 508 -0.38 26.29 -12.94
C GLU A 508 -0.40 25.41 -11.69
N ILE A 509 0.75 24.91 -11.21
CA ILE A 509 0.81 23.97 -10.07
C ILE A 509 0.08 24.55 -8.85
N ALA A 510 -0.92 23.82 -8.34
CA ALA A 510 -1.75 24.24 -7.21
C ALA A 510 -2.57 23.09 -6.60
N ASP A 511 -2.79 23.15 -5.30
CA ASP A 511 -3.79 22.34 -4.60
C ASP A 511 -5.22 22.83 -4.89
N LYS A 512 -6.14 21.89 -5.13
CA LYS A 512 -7.58 22.18 -5.25
C LYS A 512 -8.39 21.65 -4.07
N ALA A 513 -7.86 20.67 -3.36
CA ALA A 513 -8.52 20.08 -2.20
C ALA A 513 -8.79 21.13 -1.10
N THR A 514 -10.01 21.11 -0.60
CA THR A 514 -10.49 21.96 0.50
C THR A 514 -11.04 21.10 1.64
N PHE A 515 -11.45 21.70 2.75
CA PHE A 515 -12.09 20.93 3.83
C PHE A 515 -13.48 20.39 3.44
N THR A 516 -14.18 21.07 2.53
CA THR A 516 -15.50 20.66 2.02
C THR A 516 -15.41 19.76 0.79
N ASP A 517 -14.29 19.79 0.08
CA ASP A 517 -13.99 18.90 -1.05
C ASP A 517 -12.54 18.41 -0.92
N PRO A 518 -12.28 17.45 -0.01
CA PRO A 518 -10.92 16.98 0.26
C PRO A 518 -10.35 16.09 -0.85
N HIS A 519 -11.16 15.68 -1.84
CA HIS A 519 -10.76 14.78 -2.93
C HIS A 519 -10.34 15.50 -4.21
N ALA A 520 -10.51 16.82 -4.27
CA ALA A 520 -10.20 17.56 -5.50
C ALA A 520 -8.72 17.42 -5.87
N LEU A 521 -8.48 16.86 -7.06
CA LEU A 521 -7.16 16.61 -7.60
C LEU A 521 -6.37 17.91 -7.73
N SER A 522 -5.08 17.83 -7.41
CA SER A 522 -4.14 18.90 -7.75
C SER A 522 -3.99 19.05 -9.26
N VAL A 523 -3.64 20.26 -9.70
CA VAL A 523 -3.45 20.59 -11.12
C VAL A 523 -2.03 21.08 -11.36
N GLY A 524 -1.59 21.09 -12.62
CA GLY A 524 -0.27 21.59 -13.04
C GLY A 524 0.84 20.54 -13.08
N MET A 525 0.65 19.37 -12.47
CA MET A 525 1.52 18.20 -12.67
C MET A 525 1.24 17.57 -14.03
N LYS A 526 2.18 17.66 -14.98
CA LYS A 526 1.98 17.23 -16.37
C LYS A 526 2.41 15.79 -16.58
N TYR A 527 3.64 15.45 -16.17
CA TYR A 527 4.20 14.11 -16.35
C TYR A 527 4.85 13.60 -15.07
N VAL A 528 4.70 12.30 -14.80
CA VAL A 528 5.40 11.60 -13.72
C VAL A 528 5.96 10.30 -14.27
N VAL A 529 7.26 10.13 -14.14
CA VAL A 529 8.03 8.93 -14.51
C VAL A 529 8.47 8.26 -13.22
N VAL A 530 8.26 6.95 -13.11
CA VAL A 530 8.72 6.13 -11.97
C VAL A 530 9.50 4.96 -12.55
N ASN A 531 10.73 4.74 -12.07
CA ASN A 531 11.63 3.70 -12.61
C ASN A 531 11.72 3.72 -14.14
N GLY A 532 11.73 4.92 -14.74
CA GLY A 532 11.85 5.11 -16.19
C GLY A 532 10.59 4.85 -17.01
N GLU A 533 9.45 4.53 -16.40
CA GLU A 533 8.17 4.41 -17.12
C GLU A 533 7.24 5.60 -16.85
N LEU A 534 6.56 6.10 -17.89
CA LEU A 534 5.57 7.17 -17.75
C LEU A 534 4.29 6.71 -17.04
N VAL A 535 4.14 7.08 -15.76
CA VAL A 535 3.01 6.70 -14.89
C VAL A 535 1.88 7.73 -14.89
N LEU A 536 2.19 9.02 -15.04
CA LEU A 536 1.19 10.08 -15.20
C LEU A 536 1.46 10.83 -16.51
N SER A 537 0.43 11.04 -17.32
CA SER A 537 0.50 11.82 -18.56
C SER A 537 -0.68 12.79 -18.64
N ASP A 538 -0.38 14.07 -18.82
CA ASP A 538 -1.33 15.18 -18.82
C ASP A 538 -2.33 15.14 -17.64
N GLY A 539 -1.80 14.85 -16.44
CA GLY A 539 -2.60 14.76 -15.21
C GLY A 539 -3.44 13.49 -15.06
N LYS A 540 -3.27 12.49 -15.95
CA LYS A 540 -4.00 11.21 -15.91
C LYS A 540 -3.05 10.04 -15.66
N TYR A 541 -3.48 9.12 -14.80
CA TYR A 541 -2.75 7.89 -14.56
C TYR A 541 -2.79 6.98 -15.79
N THR A 542 -1.65 6.43 -16.19
CA THR A 542 -1.49 5.62 -17.41
C THR A 542 -1.81 4.14 -17.20
N GLY A 543 -1.99 3.70 -15.94
CA GLY A 543 -2.18 2.29 -15.58
C GLY A 543 -0.89 1.50 -15.40
N LYS A 544 0.28 2.09 -15.71
CA LYS A 544 1.60 1.47 -15.53
C LYS A 544 1.97 1.39 -14.05
N ARG A 545 2.66 0.30 -13.65
CA ARG A 545 2.98 -0.01 -12.24
C ARG A 545 4.46 -0.36 -12.03
N PRO A 546 5.38 0.54 -12.41
CA PRO A 546 6.81 0.26 -12.36
C PRO A 546 7.40 0.36 -10.94
N GLY A 547 6.64 0.90 -9.98
CA GLY A 547 7.06 1.09 -8.60
C GLY A 547 7.33 -0.23 -7.89
N THR A 548 8.36 -0.22 -7.03
CA THR A 548 8.84 -1.40 -6.31
C THR A 548 8.98 -1.14 -4.81
N VAL A 549 9.15 -2.21 -4.04
CA VAL A 549 9.64 -2.08 -2.66
C VAL A 549 11.13 -1.74 -2.68
N LEU A 550 11.49 -0.59 -2.11
CA LEU A 550 12.87 -0.17 -1.94
C LEU A 550 13.36 -0.72 -0.59
N ARG A 551 14.25 -1.72 -0.67
CA ARG A 551 14.67 -2.54 0.48
C ARG A 551 15.63 -1.77 1.39
N GLY A 552 15.35 -1.83 2.69
CA GLY A 552 16.22 -1.32 3.75
C GLY A 552 17.50 -2.15 3.94
N PRO A 553 18.44 -1.65 4.76
CA PRO A 553 19.80 -2.18 4.86
C PRO A 553 19.92 -3.59 5.45
N GLY A 554 18.87 -4.07 6.14
CA GLY A 554 18.84 -5.44 6.65
C GLY A 554 18.55 -6.52 5.61
N TYR A 555 18.03 -6.12 4.45
CA TYR A 555 17.71 -7.04 3.36
C TYR A 555 18.97 -7.66 2.76
N ARG A 556 18.89 -8.94 2.40
CA ARG A 556 19.94 -9.65 1.69
C ARG A 556 19.38 -10.24 0.41
N GLU A 557 20.05 -9.98 -0.70
CA GLU A 557 19.66 -10.52 -2.01
C GLU A 557 19.62 -12.05 -2.02
N THR A 558 20.41 -12.71 -1.17
CA THR A 558 20.38 -14.18 -1.00
C THR A 558 19.06 -14.71 -0.45
N PHE A 559 18.17 -13.84 0.05
CA PHE A 559 16.83 -14.18 0.50
C PHE A 559 15.76 -13.92 -0.57
N SER A 560 16.14 -13.43 -1.75
CA SER A 560 15.20 -13.25 -2.84
C SER A 560 14.79 -14.60 -3.41
N SER A 561 13.54 -14.70 -3.88
CA SER A 561 13.00 -15.94 -4.45
C SER A 561 13.83 -16.47 -5.63
N HIS A 562 14.41 -15.59 -6.44
CA HIS A 562 15.25 -16.01 -7.56
C HIS A 562 16.65 -16.50 -7.14
N ALA A 563 17.11 -16.18 -5.93
CA ALA A 563 18.38 -16.70 -5.40
C ALA A 563 18.28 -18.14 -4.84
N ILE A 564 17.05 -18.66 -4.69
CA ILE A 564 16.80 -19.97 -4.06
C ILE A 564 16.52 -21.03 -5.11
N SER A 565 17.20 -22.17 -4.98
CA SER A 565 16.89 -23.35 -5.77
C SER A 565 17.22 -24.63 -4.98
N SER A 566 16.50 -25.72 -5.27
CA SER A 566 16.71 -27.03 -4.65
C SER A 566 16.58 -28.18 -5.65
N GLY A 567 16.86 -29.41 -5.22
CA GLY A 567 16.92 -30.61 -6.08
C GLY A 567 18.33 -30.91 -6.59
N GLU A 568 18.48 -32.01 -7.32
CA GLU A 568 19.78 -32.43 -7.86
C GLU A 568 20.20 -31.51 -9.01
N THR A 569 21.43 -30.98 -8.93
CA THR A 569 22.02 -30.17 -9.99
C THR A 569 22.59 -31.06 -11.09
N ASN A 570 22.44 -30.61 -12.34
CA ASN A 570 23.02 -31.29 -13.50
C ASN A 570 23.51 -30.26 -14.50
N THR A 571 24.83 -30.24 -14.74
CA THR A 571 25.48 -29.27 -15.63
C THR A 571 24.97 -29.35 -17.07
N ALA A 572 24.44 -30.49 -17.51
CA ALA A 572 23.81 -30.63 -18.82
C ALA A 572 22.53 -29.79 -18.97
N PHE A 573 21.90 -29.40 -17.86
CA PHE A 573 20.68 -28.61 -17.82
C PHE A 573 20.88 -27.20 -17.22
N GLN A 574 22.11 -26.71 -17.08
CA GLN A 574 22.37 -25.39 -16.49
C GLN A 574 21.62 -24.26 -17.20
N ALA A 575 21.53 -24.30 -18.54
CA ALA A 575 20.78 -23.30 -19.29
C ALA A 575 19.28 -23.27 -18.92
N ILE A 576 18.72 -24.38 -18.46
CA ILE A 576 17.34 -24.45 -17.96
C ILE A 576 17.24 -23.79 -16.59
N ASP A 577 18.20 -24.05 -15.69
CA ASP A 577 18.28 -23.38 -14.38
C ASP A 577 18.36 -21.85 -14.54
N ASP A 578 19.19 -21.38 -15.48
CA ASP A 578 19.37 -19.95 -15.76
C ASP A 578 18.09 -19.29 -16.29
N VAL A 579 17.37 -19.98 -17.20
CA VAL A 579 16.07 -19.51 -17.72
C VAL A 579 15.02 -19.43 -16.63
N LEU A 580 14.92 -20.45 -15.76
CA LEU A 580 13.92 -20.46 -14.68
C LEU A 580 14.24 -19.43 -13.60
N THR A 581 15.52 -19.24 -13.29
CA THR A 581 15.97 -18.18 -12.38
C THR A 581 15.61 -16.80 -12.92
N SER A 582 15.87 -16.56 -14.21
CA SER A 582 15.52 -15.31 -14.89
C SER A 582 14.01 -15.09 -14.92
N PHE A 583 13.23 -16.14 -15.18
CA PHE A 583 11.76 -16.09 -15.18
C PHE A 583 11.20 -15.69 -13.80
N ILE A 584 11.76 -16.24 -12.72
CA ILE A 584 11.36 -15.90 -11.36
C ILE A 584 11.71 -14.45 -11.03
N GLN A 585 12.88 -13.98 -11.46
CA GLN A 585 13.30 -12.61 -11.26
C GLN A 585 12.42 -11.62 -12.03
N GLU A 586 12.15 -11.89 -13.32
CA GLU A 586 11.37 -11.03 -14.22
C GLU A 586 9.91 -10.94 -13.77
N HIS A 587 9.27 -12.07 -13.50
CA HIS A 587 7.87 -12.11 -13.12
C HIS A 587 7.64 -12.00 -11.60
N LYS A 588 8.74 -11.91 -10.84
CA LYS A 588 8.75 -11.73 -9.38
C LYS A 588 7.89 -12.77 -8.65
N ILE A 589 7.77 -13.99 -9.16
CA ILE A 589 6.96 -15.04 -8.55
C ILE A 589 7.67 -15.65 -7.32
N PRO A 590 6.96 -16.17 -6.31
CA PRO A 590 7.58 -16.62 -5.07
C PRO A 590 8.31 -17.96 -5.23
N GLY A 591 7.84 -18.83 -6.12
CA GLY A 591 8.48 -20.12 -6.36
C GLY A 591 7.87 -20.89 -7.54
N ALA A 592 8.66 -21.81 -8.08
CA ALA A 592 8.31 -22.67 -9.21
C ALA A 592 8.99 -24.04 -9.08
N SER A 593 8.33 -25.08 -9.59
CA SER A 593 8.93 -26.42 -9.76
C SER A 593 8.91 -26.79 -11.23
N LEU A 594 10.00 -27.39 -11.72
CA LEU A 594 10.15 -27.84 -13.10
C LEU A 594 10.58 -29.30 -13.13
N ALA A 595 9.90 -30.12 -13.94
CA ALA A 595 10.31 -31.47 -14.28
C ALA A 595 10.29 -31.68 -15.80
N ILE A 596 11.33 -32.33 -16.33
CA ILE A 596 11.43 -32.74 -17.73
C ILE A 596 11.40 -34.25 -17.77
N SER A 597 10.50 -34.80 -18.59
CA SER A 597 10.44 -36.24 -18.85
C SER A 597 10.83 -36.58 -20.28
N ASP A 598 11.61 -37.65 -20.44
CA ASP A 598 11.95 -38.24 -21.73
C ASP A 598 11.61 -39.73 -21.70
N HIS A 599 10.86 -40.18 -22.71
CA HIS A 599 10.37 -41.56 -22.83
C HIS A 599 9.73 -42.12 -21.54
N GLY A 600 8.94 -41.30 -20.84
CA GLY A 600 8.23 -41.67 -19.61
C GLY A 600 9.10 -41.70 -18.35
N LYS A 601 10.34 -41.22 -18.41
CA LYS A 601 11.24 -41.09 -17.26
C LYS A 601 11.53 -39.62 -17.00
N ILE A 602 11.48 -39.21 -15.74
CA ILE A 602 11.95 -37.89 -15.35
C ILE A 602 13.47 -37.88 -15.49
N VAL A 603 14.00 -36.99 -16.33
CA VAL A 603 15.44 -36.83 -16.57
C VAL A 603 16.02 -35.59 -15.89
N TYR A 604 15.16 -34.69 -15.43
CA TYR A 604 15.51 -33.48 -14.70
C TYR A 604 14.32 -33.07 -13.83
N ALA A 605 14.55 -32.71 -12.57
CA ALA A 605 13.54 -32.15 -11.68
C ALA A 605 14.17 -31.22 -10.65
N ARG A 606 13.67 -29.98 -10.56
CA ARG A 606 14.21 -28.93 -9.70
C ARG A 606 13.11 -28.04 -9.13
N GLY A 607 13.38 -27.51 -7.94
CA GLY A 607 12.58 -26.45 -7.33
C GLY A 607 13.36 -25.13 -7.31
N PHE A 608 12.63 -24.03 -7.40
CA PHE A 608 13.15 -22.66 -7.44
C PHE A 608 12.26 -21.76 -6.57
N GLY A 609 12.86 -20.81 -5.85
CA GLY A 609 12.15 -19.96 -4.90
C GLY A 609 11.61 -20.69 -3.68
N TYR A 610 10.58 -20.10 -3.08
CA TYR A 610 9.95 -20.53 -1.84
C TYR A 610 8.56 -21.14 -2.09
N ALA A 611 8.31 -22.28 -1.45
CA ALA A 611 6.98 -22.84 -1.31
C ALA A 611 6.19 -22.08 -0.23
N ASP A 612 6.89 -21.62 0.80
CA ASP A 612 6.39 -20.74 1.85
C ASP A 612 7.42 -19.63 2.09
N VAL A 613 7.06 -18.39 1.73
CA VAL A 613 7.95 -17.23 1.81
C VAL A 613 8.21 -16.84 3.26
N GLY A 614 7.18 -16.89 4.12
CA GLY A 614 7.28 -16.52 5.53
C GLY A 614 8.17 -17.46 6.33
N GLN A 615 8.08 -18.76 6.05
CA GLN A 615 8.90 -19.78 6.67
C GLN A 615 10.25 -20.00 5.97
N ARG A 616 10.46 -19.33 4.83
CA ARG A 616 11.61 -19.53 3.94
C ARG A 616 11.79 -21.00 3.54
N ASP A 617 10.70 -21.74 3.37
CA ASP A 617 10.75 -23.15 2.92
C ASP A 617 10.95 -23.18 1.41
N PRO A 618 12.07 -23.71 0.89
CA PRO A 618 12.33 -23.72 -0.54
C PRO A 618 11.35 -24.64 -1.26
N VAL A 619 10.99 -24.27 -2.49
CA VAL A 619 10.32 -25.22 -3.40
C VAL A 619 11.25 -26.40 -3.63
N ARG A 620 10.71 -27.61 -3.49
CA ARG A 620 11.36 -28.88 -3.81
C ARG A 620 10.71 -29.50 -5.06
N PRO A 621 11.40 -30.39 -5.79
CA PRO A 621 10.81 -31.11 -6.91
C PRO A 621 9.45 -31.75 -6.59
N GLU A 622 9.27 -32.21 -5.35
CA GLU A 622 8.08 -32.85 -4.80
C GLU A 622 7.08 -31.91 -4.13
N SER A 623 7.37 -30.59 -4.06
CA SER A 623 6.45 -29.62 -3.47
C SER A 623 5.10 -29.63 -4.20
N LEU A 624 4.02 -29.61 -3.43
CA LEU A 624 2.67 -29.64 -3.95
C LEU A 624 2.20 -28.22 -4.30
N PHE A 625 1.70 -28.06 -5.51
CA PHE A 625 1.05 -26.84 -5.97
C PHE A 625 -0.45 -27.09 -6.15
N ARG A 626 -1.27 -26.04 -6.05
CA ARG A 626 -2.68 -26.12 -6.44
C ARG A 626 -2.76 -26.51 -7.92
N ILE A 627 -3.39 -27.65 -8.21
CA ILE A 627 -3.51 -28.19 -9.58
C ILE A 627 -4.37 -27.31 -10.52
N ALA A 628 -5.04 -26.29 -9.98
CA ALA A 628 -5.83 -25.31 -10.73
C ALA A 628 -6.74 -25.98 -11.78
N SER A 629 -6.75 -25.50 -13.03
CA SER A 629 -7.62 -26.03 -14.08
C SER A 629 -7.31 -27.47 -14.52
N ILE A 630 -6.20 -28.08 -14.07
CA ILE A 630 -5.91 -29.50 -14.31
C ILE A 630 -6.91 -30.40 -13.55
N SER A 631 -7.59 -29.87 -12.53
CA SER A 631 -8.69 -30.59 -11.86
C SER A 631 -9.85 -30.92 -12.79
N LYS A 632 -10.15 -30.08 -13.79
CA LYS A 632 -11.33 -30.24 -14.66
C LYS A 632 -11.34 -31.55 -15.45
N PRO A 633 -10.30 -31.96 -16.19
CA PRO A 633 -10.30 -33.26 -16.85
C PRO A 633 -10.43 -34.42 -15.86
N ILE A 634 -9.88 -34.32 -14.64
CA ILE A 634 -10.01 -35.34 -13.60
C ILE A 634 -11.48 -35.44 -13.16
N THR A 635 -12.10 -34.31 -12.81
CA THR A 635 -13.52 -34.21 -12.46
C THR A 635 -14.42 -34.72 -13.59
N ALA A 636 -14.13 -34.35 -14.85
CA ALA A 636 -14.91 -34.79 -16.00
C ALA A 636 -14.83 -36.31 -16.20
N VAL A 637 -13.64 -36.90 -16.09
CA VAL A 637 -13.47 -38.36 -16.18
C VAL A 637 -14.22 -39.07 -15.05
N ALA A 638 -14.14 -38.56 -13.82
CA ALA A 638 -14.87 -39.13 -12.68
C ALA A 638 -16.39 -39.12 -12.91
N ILE A 639 -16.95 -37.99 -13.39
CA ILE A 639 -18.36 -37.89 -13.76
C ILE A 639 -18.71 -38.88 -14.89
N LEU A 640 -17.91 -38.95 -15.95
CA LEU A 640 -18.17 -39.86 -17.07
C LEU A 640 -18.07 -41.34 -16.66
N GLN A 641 -17.22 -41.70 -15.70
CA GLN A 641 -17.18 -43.03 -15.12
C GLN A 641 -18.45 -43.36 -14.32
N LEU A 642 -18.99 -42.39 -13.57
CA LEU A 642 -20.27 -42.56 -12.87
C LEU A 642 -21.43 -42.73 -13.88
N VAL A 643 -21.39 -42.01 -15.00
CA VAL A 643 -22.32 -42.18 -16.12
C VAL A 643 -22.20 -43.56 -16.75
N GLU A 644 -20.99 -44.03 -17.05
CA GLU A 644 -20.75 -45.37 -17.59
C GLU A 644 -21.25 -46.48 -16.65
N GLN A 645 -21.12 -46.26 -15.34
CA GLN A 645 -21.64 -47.16 -14.30
C GLN A 645 -23.18 -47.09 -14.15
N GLY A 646 -23.86 -46.21 -14.88
CA GLY A 646 -25.31 -46.00 -14.79
C GLY A 646 -25.77 -45.35 -13.48
N LYS A 647 -24.86 -44.72 -12.73
CA LYS A 647 -25.18 -43.99 -11.49
C LYS A 647 -25.67 -42.57 -11.74
N LEU A 648 -25.29 -42.00 -12.88
CA LEU A 648 -25.70 -40.67 -13.35
C LEU A 648 -26.07 -40.76 -14.84
N SER A 649 -26.89 -39.83 -15.32
CA SER A 649 -27.11 -39.54 -16.73
C SER A 649 -26.56 -38.16 -17.07
N PRO A 650 -25.99 -37.93 -18.26
CA PRO A 650 -25.57 -36.58 -18.66
C PRO A 650 -26.72 -35.56 -18.65
N ASP A 651 -27.96 -36.01 -18.79
CA ASP A 651 -29.13 -35.14 -18.86
C ASP A 651 -29.83 -34.97 -17.49
N ASP A 652 -29.27 -35.57 -16.43
CA ASP A 652 -29.72 -35.36 -15.05
C ASP A 652 -29.55 -33.89 -14.66
N LYS A 653 -30.52 -33.37 -13.88
CA LYS A 653 -30.52 -31.99 -13.38
C LYS A 653 -29.59 -31.89 -12.16
N VAL A 654 -28.71 -30.90 -12.17
CA VAL A 654 -27.62 -30.76 -11.17
C VAL A 654 -28.17 -30.62 -9.75
N PHE A 655 -29.18 -29.78 -9.57
CA PHE A 655 -29.76 -29.49 -8.26
C PHE A 655 -30.82 -30.51 -7.80
N GLU A 656 -30.95 -31.65 -8.49
CA GLU A 656 -31.61 -32.84 -7.93
C GLU A 656 -30.65 -33.65 -7.02
N PHE A 657 -29.33 -33.45 -7.18
CA PHE A 657 -28.29 -34.13 -6.40
C PHE A 657 -27.68 -33.24 -5.33
N LEU A 658 -27.75 -31.92 -5.52
CA LEU A 658 -27.16 -30.93 -4.63
C LEU A 658 -28.27 -30.18 -3.89
N ASP A 659 -28.33 -30.35 -2.56
CA ASP A 659 -29.29 -29.68 -1.68
C ASP A 659 -28.62 -28.47 -1.02
N TYR A 660 -28.69 -27.31 -1.67
CA TYR A 660 -28.14 -26.05 -1.18
C TYR A 660 -29.22 -24.97 -1.15
N GLU A 661 -29.35 -24.28 -0.02
CA GLU A 661 -30.22 -23.11 0.09
C GLU A 661 -29.53 -21.86 -0.49
N PRO A 662 -30.17 -21.14 -1.43
CA PRO A 662 -29.61 -19.91 -2.00
C PRO A 662 -29.48 -18.82 -0.93
N HIS A 663 -28.40 -18.04 -1.02
CA HIS A 663 -28.32 -16.76 -0.34
C HIS A 663 -28.84 -15.67 -1.27
N LEU A 664 -30.07 -15.21 -1.03
CA LEU A 664 -30.70 -14.16 -1.82
C LEU A 664 -30.49 -12.81 -1.13
N ALA A 665 -29.98 -11.84 -1.86
CA ALA A 665 -29.99 -10.45 -1.43
C ALA A 665 -31.44 -9.97 -1.19
N ASP A 666 -31.62 -8.95 -0.35
CA ASP A 666 -32.95 -8.42 -0.02
C ASP A 666 -33.71 -8.00 -1.30
N GLY A 667 -34.83 -8.68 -1.55
CA GLY A 667 -35.68 -8.44 -2.72
C GLY A 667 -35.24 -9.15 -4.01
N ALA A 668 -34.17 -9.94 -3.99
CA ALA A 668 -33.81 -10.82 -5.09
C ALA A 668 -34.71 -12.06 -5.13
N GLU A 669 -35.05 -12.51 -6.34
CA GLU A 669 -35.78 -13.76 -6.57
C GLU A 669 -34.83 -14.81 -7.15
N PHE A 670 -35.05 -16.07 -6.78
CA PHE A 670 -34.30 -17.18 -7.36
C PHE A 670 -34.58 -17.30 -8.87
N ASP A 671 -33.53 -17.44 -9.67
CA ASP A 671 -33.68 -17.66 -11.11
C ASP A 671 -34.01 -19.13 -11.40
N ASP A 672 -35.29 -19.42 -11.61
CA ASP A 672 -35.80 -20.78 -11.87
C ASP A 672 -35.06 -21.52 -13.00
N ARG A 673 -34.42 -20.81 -13.94
CA ARG A 673 -33.61 -21.42 -15.01
C ARG A 673 -32.43 -22.21 -14.45
N GLN A 674 -31.97 -21.93 -13.23
CA GLN A 674 -30.90 -22.71 -12.59
C GLN A 674 -31.30 -24.17 -12.38
N ASN A 675 -32.59 -24.44 -12.15
CA ASN A 675 -33.13 -25.80 -12.05
C ASN A 675 -33.03 -26.57 -13.38
N ASP A 676 -32.80 -25.88 -14.51
CA ASP A 676 -32.68 -26.51 -15.82
C ASP A 676 -31.26 -26.98 -16.18
N ILE A 677 -30.28 -26.67 -15.34
CA ILE A 677 -28.88 -27.01 -15.57
C ILE A 677 -28.66 -28.51 -15.44
N THR A 678 -28.11 -29.13 -16.48
CA THR A 678 -27.79 -30.56 -16.51
C THR A 678 -26.30 -30.81 -16.31
N ILE A 679 -25.93 -32.05 -15.94
CA ILE A 679 -24.53 -32.48 -15.88
C ILE A 679 -23.80 -32.21 -17.22
N ARG A 680 -24.47 -32.46 -18.36
CA ARG A 680 -23.96 -32.18 -19.71
C ARG A 680 -23.71 -30.69 -19.91
N HIS A 681 -24.60 -29.82 -19.43
CA HIS A 681 -24.38 -28.37 -19.51
C HIS A 681 -23.09 -27.98 -18.78
N LEU A 682 -22.85 -28.49 -17.57
CA LEU A 682 -21.65 -28.17 -16.81
C LEU A 682 -20.37 -28.70 -17.47
N LEU A 683 -20.35 -29.97 -17.91
CA LEU A 683 -19.22 -30.58 -18.64
C LEU A 683 -18.86 -29.83 -19.92
N GLN A 684 -19.85 -29.17 -20.55
CA GLN A 684 -19.66 -28.41 -21.79
C GLN A 684 -19.42 -26.91 -21.54
N HIS A 685 -19.34 -26.44 -20.29
CA HIS A 685 -19.31 -25.02 -19.96
C HIS A 685 -20.48 -24.23 -20.58
N ARG A 686 -21.70 -24.75 -20.43
CA ARG A 686 -22.96 -24.16 -20.93
C ARG A 686 -23.97 -23.97 -19.79
N GLY A 687 -23.48 -23.77 -18.56
CA GLY A 687 -24.31 -23.68 -17.35
C GLY A 687 -25.19 -22.43 -17.29
N GLY A 688 -24.80 -21.34 -17.95
CA GLY A 688 -25.56 -20.08 -17.96
C GLY A 688 -24.82 -18.88 -17.37
N TRP A 689 -23.62 -19.08 -16.82
CA TRP A 689 -22.73 -18.03 -16.31
C TRP A 689 -21.65 -17.66 -17.32
N ASP A 690 -21.43 -16.37 -17.52
CA ASP A 690 -20.38 -15.80 -18.35
C ASP A 690 -19.48 -14.90 -17.50
N ARG A 691 -18.29 -15.41 -17.15
CA ARG A 691 -17.33 -14.70 -16.31
C ARG A 691 -16.88 -13.34 -16.85
N ASP A 692 -17.03 -13.10 -18.15
CA ASP A 692 -16.66 -11.84 -18.80
C ASP A 692 -17.82 -10.81 -18.77
N GLN A 693 -19.02 -11.24 -18.38
CA GLN A 693 -20.20 -10.37 -18.17
C GLN A 693 -20.48 -10.16 -16.69
N SER A 694 -20.47 -11.24 -15.90
CA SER A 694 -20.64 -11.22 -14.46
C SER A 694 -19.28 -11.21 -13.78
N PHE A 695 -18.77 -12.38 -13.41
CA PHE A 695 -17.46 -12.57 -12.78
C PHE A 695 -17.13 -14.07 -12.67
N ASP A 696 -15.91 -14.39 -12.25
CA ASP A 696 -15.53 -15.76 -11.92
C ASP A 696 -15.66 -15.99 -10.41
N ALA A 697 -16.73 -16.69 -10.01
CA ALA A 697 -17.08 -16.97 -8.62
C ALA A 697 -15.94 -17.57 -7.79
N MET A 698 -15.08 -18.38 -8.41
CA MET A 698 -13.97 -19.03 -7.69
C MET A 698 -12.87 -18.04 -7.28
N PHE A 699 -12.88 -16.81 -7.80
CA PHE A 699 -11.97 -15.72 -7.41
C PHE A 699 -12.61 -14.70 -6.47
N LYS A 700 -13.87 -14.92 -6.05
CA LYS A 700 -14.61 -14.09 -5.10
C LYS A 700 -14.62 -14.65 -3.68
N SER A 701 -13.65 -15.50 -3.37
CA SER A 701 -13.64 -16.33 -2.16
C SER A 701 -13.67 -15.54 -0.84
N VAL A 702 -12.98 -14.40 -0.75
CA VAL A 702 -13.01 -13.56 0.46
C VAL A 702 -14.33 -12.79 0.55
N GLU A 703 -14.74 -12.16 -0.56
CA GLU A 703 -15.99 -11.39 -0.68
C GLU A 703 -17.22 -12.22 -0.32
N PHE A 704 -17.32 -13.46 -0.82
CA PHE A 704 -18.42 -14.37 -0.52
C PHE A 704 -18.41 -14.90 0.92
N ALA A 705 -17.23 -15.04 1.53
CA ALA A 705 -17.13 -15.40 2.94
C ALA A 705 -17.65 -14.25 3.82
N GLU A 706 -17.25 -13.02 3.50
CA GLU A 706 -17.71 -11.81 4.19
C GLU A 706 -19.23 -11.63 4.05
N GLU A 707 -19.79 -11.84 2.86
CA GLU A 707 -21.22 -11.75 2.58
C GLU A 707 -22.06 -12.70 3.44
N LEU A 708 -21.60 -13.94 3.64
CA LEU A 708 -22.27 -14.93 4.50
C LEU A 708 -21.86 -14.84 5.98
N GLY A 709 -20.93 -13.96 6.35
CA GLY A 709 -20.40 -13.86 7.72
C GLY A 709 -19.67 -15.13 8.18
N VAL A 710 -18.95 -15.81 7.28
CA VAL A 710 -18.12 -16.99 7.56
C VAL A 710 -16.64 -16.69 7.41
N ASP A 711 -15.77 -17.56 7.92
CA ASP A 711 -14.33 -17.37 7.85
C ASP A 711 -13.80 -17.52 6.40
N PRO A 712 -13.01 -16.57 5.88
CA PRO A 712 -12.35 -16.71 4.60
C PRO A 712 -11.15 -17.66 4.67
N PRO A 713 -10.76 -18.29 3.54
CA PRO A 713 -11.40 -18.24 2.24
C PRO A 713 -12.71 -19.04 2.18
N ALA A 714 -13.70 -18.57 1.41
CA ALA A 714 -14.98 -19.28 1.20
C ALA A 714 -14.78 -20.74 0.79
N THR A 715 -15.57 -21.62 1.42
CA THR A 715 -15.70 -23.02 1.03
C THR A 715 -16.45 -23.15 -0.31
N PRO A 716 -16.34 -24.29 -1.01
CA PRO A 716 -17.17 -24.56 -2.19
C PRO A 716 -18.67 -24.37 -1.93
N GLU A 717 -19.16 -24.79 -0.77
CA GLU A 717 -20.54 -24.57 -0.33
C GLU A 717 -20.89 -23.08 -0.22
N THR A 718 -20.03 -22.28 0.42
CA THR A 718 -20.22 -20.82 0.53
C THR A 718 -20.35 -20.19 -0.85
N VAL A 719 -19.45 -20.54 -1.77
CA VAL A 719 -19.50 -20.07 -3.17
C VAL A 719 -20.79 -20.50 -3.85
N ILE A 720 -21.24 -21.74 -3.65
CA ILE A 720 -22.48 -22.24 -4.26
C ILE A 720 -23.70 -21.50 -3.75
N ARG A 721 -23.81 -21.29 -2.43
CA ARG A 721 -24.96 -20.60 -1.83
C ARG A 721 -25.10 -19.17 -2.33
N VAL A 722 -23.99 -18.42 -2.42
CA VAL A 722 -24.00 -17.05 -2.98
C VAL A 722 -24.34 -17.08 -4.46
N MET A 723 -23.68 -17.93 -5.26
CA MET A 723 -23.93 -18.02 -6.70
C MET A 723 -25.34 -18.48 -7.08
N LEU A 724 -26.02 -19.27 -6.23
CA LEU A 724 -27.43 -19.62 -6.44
C LEU A 724 -28.35 -18.39 -6.30
N GLY A 725 -27.93 -17.36 -5.58
CA GLY A 725 -28.64 -16.08 -5.51
C GLY A 725 -28.41 -15.17 -6.71
N GLU A 726 -27.38 -15.43 -7.51
CA GLU A 726 -27.06 -14.65 -8.70
C GLU A 726 -27.84 -15.13 -9.94
N PRO A 727 -28.42 -14.23 -10.74
CA PRO A 727 -29.16 -14.60 -11.94
C PRO A 727 -28.23 -15.16 -13.03
N LEU A 728 -28.76 -16.04 -13.90
CA LEU A 728 -28.02 -16.55 -15.05
C LEU A 728 -27.90 -15.47 -16.14
N ASP A 729 -26.68 -15.25 -16.64
CA ASP A 729 -26.39 -14.39 -17.80
C ASP A 729 -27.15 -14.87 -19.06
N PHE A 730 -27.39 -16.18 -19.18
CA PHE A 730 -28.16 -16.76 -20.27
C PHE A 730 -28.77 -18.13 -19.91
N ALA A 731 -29.79 -18.55 -20.66
CA ALA A 731 -30.44 -19.85 -20.43
C ALA A 731 -29.45 -21.04 -20.57
N PRO A 732 -29.51 -22.05 -19.68
CA PRO A 732 -28.62 -23.22 -19.74
C PRO A 732 -28.65 -23.90 -21.12
N GLY A 733 -27.50 -24.35 -21.58
CA GLY A 733 -27.35 -24.97 -22.90
C GLY A 733 -27.39 -23.98 -24.07
N LYS A 734 -27.70 -22.70 -23.91
CA LYS A 734 -27.82 -21.78 -25.07
C LYS A 734 -26.51 -21.57 -25.82
N ARG A 735 -25.39 -21.35 -25.11
CA ARG A 735 -24.05 -21.14 -25.68
C ARG A 735 -22.95 -21.59 -24.73
N TYR A 736 -21.73 -21.70 -25.26
CA TYR A 736 -20.52 -21.92 -24.47
C TYR A 736 -20.09 -20.61 -23.78
N ALA A 737 -19.75 -20.70 -22.50
CA ALA A 737 -19.05 -19.68 -21.72
C ALA A 737 -18.23 -20.36 -20.62
N TYR A 738 -16.92 -20.13 -20.61
CA TYR A 738 -16.02 -20.81 -19.68
C TYR A 738 -16.39 -20.49 -18.23
N SER A 739 -16.61 -21.53 -17.42
CA SER A 739 -17.03 -21.38 -16.03
C SER A 739 -16.30 -22.36 -15.12
N ASN A 740 -15.58 -21.84 -14.13
CA ASN A 740 -14.99 -22.63 -13.05
C ASN A 740 -16.07 -23.12 -12.06
N TYR A 741 -17.07 -22.28 -11.80
CA TYR A 741 -18.18 -22.60 -10.92
C TYR A 741 -18.93 -23.87 -11.34
N GLY A 742 -19.16 -24.05 -12.65
CA GLY A 742 -19.78 -25.28 -13.16
C GLY A 742 -18.99 -26.56 -12.81
N TYR A 743 -17.65 -26.50 -12.80
CA TYR A 743 -16.83 -27.64 -12.37
C TYR A 743 -16.75 -27.78 -10.85
N CYS A 744 -16.96 -26.70 -10.08
CA CYS A 744 -17.13 -26.77 -8.63
C CYS A 744 -18.38 -27.60 -8.28
N LEU A 745 -19.51 -27.34 -8.96
CA LEU A 745 -20.75 -28.12 -8.81
C LEU A 745 -20.57 -29.59 -9.19
N LEU A 746 -19.91 -29.89 -10.32
CA LEU A 746 -19.60 -31.28 -10.69
C LEU A 746 -18.74 -31.99 -9.64
N GLY A 747 -17.80 -31.27 -9.02
CA GLY A 747 -17.02 -31.79 -7.90
C GLY A 747 -17.90 -32.18 -6.71
N ARG A 748 -18.88 -31.34 -6.36
CA ARG A 748 -19.85 -31.64 -5.29
C ARG A 748 -20.78 -32.81 -5.60
N ILE A 749 -21.06 -33.11 -6.87
CA ILE A 749 -21.85 -34.30 -7.25
C ILE A 749 -21.05 -35.59 -7.02
N ILE A 750 -19.72 -35.54 -7.14
CA ILE A 750 -18.86 -36.71 -6.94
C ILE A 750 -18.72 -37.03 -5.44
N GLU A 751 -18.57 -35.99 -4.61
CA GLU A 751 -18.48 -36.08 -3.14
C GLU A 751 -19.81 -36.52 -2.53
#